data_AF-A0A7D5C1J4-F1
#
_entry.id   AF-A0A7D5C1J4-F1
#
_cell.length_a   1.000
_cell.length_b   1.000
_cell.length_c   1.000
_cell.angle_alpha   90.00
_cell.angle_beta   90.00
_cell.angle_gamma   90.00
#
_symmetry.space_group_name_H-M   'P 1'
#
loop_
_entity.id
_entity.type
_entity.pdbx_description
1 polymer ?
#
loop_
_entity_poly.entity_id
_entity_poly.type
_entity_poly.pdbx_seq_one_letter_code
_entity_poly.pdbx_strand_id
1 'polypeptide(L)'
;MRRRALLETAAAGALLGSVGVSMSTSALAASGEIDSLLFDSTASQLNAEKEPLTDESLVAVWAAETAENVDEDGNDDAVFYPDDVDIPLVSSDGGVVGFGAPIVQNGTDFGSGNEEFVLNVLDAEADGPAVAFDDGHGQFYDSDSFSQFLNYAEANGYETDATTDLAGALPDADAAIVTSPAQAFTDDELDALVSFVDDGGALLLFDQSDFGNFDATDNLNEIASALDLGYRFNDDQVLDYESNDGIQFVPTTDRFNADTFDYFADRPGIAPPGLERGTQYEVDVISVADGDTVDVRFANGYVDTIRILGIDAPETGSTEETTQEWEGLSDEAYLKERGDDATAFAEDLLAGETVSIRFDDEEPLRGDFGRLLAYIDVDADGDGTYEYPYNRAAVREGYARVYDSGFAEHDSFLKEEFAARAEGLRLWEESDPDASETIRNGEVTDIYAPYAVGVRTTDGKIDSKRVPVSASSTATQQNAEVAYDGDVPLVGIDQHARVAMTGSSLVDEQFEGEEYPDVSGYGNYAFLTSLLDRLSDRDGDVLIDGGHGQFAADRSIGAEDAAYYLRYLEGVDLGFEQVNDLTGDLLDRGRALLISAPPESFTDEEITAVREFVADGGGVVLLGGDVPAEVRANLDAVAEGLATDLRLGSGRVVDESSNLDGEANVPTTGNFDDWYRLFDGYDADTNYKGPRAGPGVPGESGKGPGKGKGNGNGRGKGKGHGD
;
A
#
# COMPACT_ATOMS: atom_id res chain seq x y z
N MET A 1 19.21 0.16 -2.49
CA MET A 1 18.06 -0.74 -2.66
C MET A 1 17.42 -0.38 -3.99
N ARG A 2 17.31 -1.34 -4.92
CA ARG A 2 16.76 -1.13 -6.27
C ARG A 2 15.65 -2.16 -6.47
N ARG A 3 14.41 -1.82 -6.14
CA ARG A 3 13.25 -2.50 -6.72
C ARG A 3 12.72 -1.61 -7.84
N ARG A 4 12.83 -2.11 -9.06
CA ARG A 4 12.36 -1.46 -10.28
C ARG A 4 10.87 -1.73 -10.43
N ALA A 5 10.15 -0.66 -10.76
CA ALA A 5 8.77 -0.62 -11.19
C ALA A 5 8.35 -1.75 -12.16
N LEU A 6 7.16 -2.30 -11.93
CA LEU A 6 6.32 -2.95 -12.95
C LEU A 6 4.87 -2.93 -12.45
N LEU A 7 4.04 -1.98 -12.92
CA LEU A 7 3.17 -2.05 -14.11
C LEU A 7 2.06 -3.10 -14.02
N GLU A 8 0.91 -2.58 -13.61
CA GLU A 8 -0.46 -3.06 -13.82
C GLU A 8 -0.69 -3.70 -15.19
N THR A 9 -1.44 -4.81 -15.24
CA THR A 9 -2.44 -4.99 -16.31
C THR A 9 -3.58 -5.95 -15.93
N ALA A 10 -4.73 -5.33 -15.62
CA ALA A 10 -6.08 -5.62 -16.10
C ALA A 10 -6.75 -7.00 -15.88
N ALA A 11 -7.74 -6.92 -14.99
CA ALA A 11 -9.00 -7.65 -14.90
C ALA A 11 -9.63 -8.15 -16.21
N ALA A 12 -10.28 -9.32 -16.12
CA ALA A 12 -11.32 -9.75 -17.05
C ALA A 12 -12.47 -10.50 -16.35
N GLY A 13 -13.64 -9.86 -16.28
CA GLY A 13 -14.91 -10.52 -16.59
C GLY A 13 -15.84 -10.90 -15.44
N ALA A 14 -16.60 -9.93 -14.91
CA ALA A 14 -17.82 -10.20 -14.14
C ALA A 14 -18.95 -10.72 -15.04
N LEU A 15 -19.53 -11.88 -14.70
CA LEU A 15 -20.82 -12.35 -15.20
C LEU A 15 -21.76 -12.63 -14.02
N LEU A 16 -22.74 -11.75 -13.86
CA LEU A 16 -23.84 -11.83 -12.90
C LEU A 16 -24.67 -13.12 -13.05
N GLY A 17 -24.83 -13.84 -11.95
CA GLY A 17 -25.74 -14.99 -11.82
C GLY A 17 -26.21 -15.17 -10.39
N SER A 18 -27.26 -14.47 -10.00
CA SER A 18 -27.92 -14.59 -8.69
C SER A 18 -28.56 -15.98 -8.47
N VAL A 19 -28.08 -16.79 -7.53
CA VAL A 19 -28.87 -17.85 -6.86
C VAL A 19 -28.35 -18.13 -5.44
N GLY A 20 -29.16 -17.76 -4.43
CA GLY A 20 -29.54 -18.63 -3.32
C GLY A 20 -28.51 -18.97 -2.23
N VAL A 21 -28.69 -18.32 -1.07
CA VAL A 21 -28.19 -18.70 0.26
C VAL A 21 -28.16 -20.21 0.49
N SER A 22 -26.97 -20.73 0.79
CA SER A 22 -26.78 -21.85 1.71
C SER A 22 -25.47 -21.64 2.44
N MET A 23 -25.54 -21.43 3.76
CA MET A 23 -24.38 -21.51 4.63
C MET A 23 -23.77 -22.90 4.49
N SER A 24 -22.55 -22.95 3.95
CA SER A 24 -21.68 -24.11 4.05
C SER A 24 -20.35 -23.58 4.56
N THR A 25 -20.06 -23.88 5.81
CA THR A 25 -18.70 -24.02 6.33
C THR A 25 -17.99 -25.04 5.44
N SER A 26 -17.40 -24.59 4.35
CA SER A 26 -16.52 -25.40 3.54
C SER A 26 -15.10 -24.99 3.93
N ALA A 27 -14.59 -25.61 5.01
CA ALA A 27 -13.25 -26.14 4.88
C ALA A 27 -13.24 -26.90 3.56
N LEU A 28 -12.35 -26.55 2.63
CA LEU A 28 -12.21 -27.29 1.38
C LEU A 28 -12.20 -28.78 1.73
N ALA A 29 -13.13 -29.51 1.16
CA ALA A 29 -13.18 -30.95 1.40
C ALA A 29 -11.91 -31.52 0.79
N ALA A 30 -11.03 -32.08 1.63
CA ALA A 30 -9.78 -32.68 1.20
C ALA A 30 -9.99 -33.56 -0.04
N SER A 31 -9.27 -33.28 -1.12
CA SER A 31 -9.43 -33.95 -2.42
C SER A 31 -8.88 -35.39 -2.39
N GLY A 32 -8.16 -35.73 -1.30
CA GLY A 32 -7.58 -37.03 -1.00
C GLY A 32 -6.07 -37.08 -1.28
N GLU A 33 -5.56 -36.14 -2.09
CA GLU A 33 -4.16 -35.95 -2.45
C GLU A 33 -3.91 -34.45 -2.64
N ILE A 34 -2.75 -33.93 -2.24
CA ILE A 34 -2.40 -32.51 -2.38
C ILE A 34 -2.53 -32.12 -3.86
N ASP A 35 -3.10 -30.95 -4.16
CA ASP A 35 -3.40 -30.56 -5.54
C ASP A 35 -2.14 -30.05 -6.30
N SER A 36 -1.25 -29.32 -5.63
CA SER A 36 -0.01 -28.75 -6.19
C SER A 36 0.94 -28.35 -5.05
N LEU A 37 2.22 -28.15 -5.32
CA LEU A 37 3.17 -27.56 -4.37
C LEU A 37 3.78 -26.29 -4.95
N LEU A 38 4.07 -25.34 -4.07
CA LEU A 38 4.71 -24.07 -4.40
C LEU A 38 6.17 -24.06 -3.90
N PHE A 39 7.07 -23.53 -4.71
CA PHE A 39 8.50 -23.53 -4.42
C PHE A 39 9.07 -22.12 -4.60
N ASP A 40 8.97 -21.27 -3.58
CA ASP A 40 9.56 -19.93 -3.60
C ASP A 40 11.09 -20.03 -3.57
N SER A 41 11.73 -19.54 -4.63
CA SER A 41 13.19 -19.47 -4.72
C SER A 41 13.87 -20.83 -4.53
N THR A 42 13.46 -21.84 -5.30
CA THR A 42 14.02 -23.20 -5.19
C THR A 42 15.26 -23.44 -6.06
N ALA A 43 16.18 -24.21 -5.51
CA ALA A 43 17.21 -24.93 -6.24
C ALA A 43 16.71 -26.32 -6.69
N SER A 44 17.41 -26.93 -7.62
CA SER A 44 17.24 -28.33 -8.02
C SER A 44 18.19 -29.26 -7.25
N GLN A 45 18.08 -30.57 -7.45
CA GLN A 45 18.92 -31.56 -6.76
C GLN A 45 19.69 -32.45 -7.73
N LEU A 46 20.95 -32.76 -7.41
CA LEU A 46 21.86 -33.59 -8.19
C LEU A 46 22.05 -34.97 -7.58
N ASN A 47 22.71 -35.88 -8.30
CA ASN A 47 23.16 -37.13 -7.71
C ASN A 47 24.45 -36.92 -6.89
N ALA A 48 24.87 -37.97 -6.17
CA ALA A 48 26.10 -37.97 -5.36
C ALA A 48 27.37 -37.55 -6.13
N GLU A 49 27.44 -37.83 -7.43
CA GLU A 49 28.54 -37.48 -8.32
C GLU A 49 28.51 -36.04 -8.88
N LYS A 50 27.53 -35.20 -8.47
CA LYS A 50 27.28 -33.85 -9.02
C LYS A 50 26.90 -33.87 -10.51
N GLU A 51 26.14 -34.88 -10.92
CA GLU A 51 25.51 -34.97 -12.24
C GLU A 51 23.98 -34.94 -12.09
N PRO A 52 23.20 -34.71 -13.16
CA PRO A 52 21.74 -34.76 -13.10
C PRO A 52 21.23 -36.06 -12.45
N LEU A 53 20.48 -35.91 -11.35
CA LEU A 53 19.75 -36.97 -10.67
C LEU A 53 18.62 -37.50 -11.55
N THR A 54 18.76 -38.77 -11.95
CA THR A 54 17.82 -39.48 -12.82
C THR A 54 17.29 -40.78 -12.19
N ASP A 55 17.71 -41.09 -10.97
CA ASP A 55 17.16 -42.21 -10.21
C ASP A 55 15.83 -41.79 -9.59
N GLU A 56 14.73 -42.05 -10.30
CA GLU A 56 13.38 -41.73 -9.86
C GLU A 56 13.00 -42.40 -8.52
N SER A 57 13.72 -43.43 -8.07
CA SER A 57 13.45 -44.04 -6.76
C SER A 57 13.84 -43.16 -5.57
N LEU A 58 14.61 -42.10 -5.82
CA LEU A 58 15.00 -41.10 -4.82
C LEU A 58 14.15 -39.82 -4.90
N VAL A 59 13.43 -39.57 -6.00
CA VAL A 59 12.79 -38.27 -6.26
C VAL A 59 11.31 -38.32 -5.91
N ALA A 60 10.89 -37.49 -4.96
CA ALA A 60 9.50 -37.36 -4.55
C ALA A 60 8.74 -36.35 -5.42
N VAL A 61 9.36 -35.23 -5.77
CA VAL A 61 8.72 -34.13 -6.51
C VAL A 61 9.64 -33.63 -7.62
N TRP A 62 9.09 -33.46 -8.82
CA TRP A 62 9.75 -32.80 -9.94
C TRP A 62 9.14 -31.42 -10.20
N ALA A 63 9.94 -30.51 -10.76
CA ALA A 63 9.44 -29.27 -11.34
C ALA A 63 8.54 -29.57 -12.55
N ALA A 64 7.66 -28.62 -12.87
CA ALA A 64 6.83 -28.69 -14.08
C ALA A 64 7.70 -28.83 -15.34
N GLU A 65 7.17 -29.42 -16.42
CA GLU A 65 7.90 -29.61 -17.69
C GLU A 65 8.35 -28.28 -18.33
N THR A 66 7.79 -27.15 -17.88
CA THR A 66 8.08 -25.79 -18.35
C THR A 66 9.21 -25.10 -17.58
N ALA A 67 9.68 -25.70 -16.49
CA ALA A 67 10.71 -25.13 -15.64
C ALA A 67 12.11 -25.25 -16.26
N GLU A 68 12.98 -24.30 -15.94
CA GLU A 68 14.38 -24.27 -16.38
C GLU A 68 15.33 -23.89 -15.25
N ASN A 69 16.55 -24.46 -15.25
CA ASN A 69 17.61 -24.06 -14.33
C ASN A 69 18.30 -22.78 -14.84
N VAL A 70 18.59 -21.87 -13.93
CA VAL A 70 19.42 -20.68 -14.15
C VAL A 70 20.52 -20.61 -13.09
N ASP A 71 21.59 -19.90 -13.43
CA ASP A 71 22.68 -19.50 -12.51
C ASP A 71 22.52 -17.99 -12.34
N GLU A 72 21.86 -17.57 -11.26
CA GLU A 72 21.52 -16.16 -11.01
C GLU A 72 22.67 -15.39 -10.36
N ASP A 73 23.52 -16.07 -9.57
CA ASP A 73 24.66 -15.41 -8.93
C ASP A 73 25.85 -15.19 -9.89
N GLY A 74 25.89 -15.96 -10.98
CA GLY A 74 26.81 -15.86 -12.10
C GLY A 74 28.23 -16.34 -11.79
N ASN A 75 28.39 -17.25 -10.83
CA ASN A 75 29.68 -17.79 -10.41
C ASN A 75 30.11 -19.06 -11.20
N ASP A 76 29.25 -19.59 -12.09
CA ASP A 76 29.41 -20.79 -12.93
C ASP A 76 29.52 -22.14 -12.15
N ASP A 77 28.90 -22.30 -10.97
CA ASP A 77 28.85 -23.59 -10.24
C ASP A 77 27.53 -24.37 -10.34
N ALA A 78 26.50 -23.78 -10.94
CA ALA A 78 25.25 -24.44 -11.30
C ALA A 78 25.43 -25.61 -12.29
N VAL A 79 24.71 -26.71 -12.04
CA VAL A 79 24.59 -27.83 -12.99
C VAL A 79 23.23 -27.78 -13.69
N PHE A 80 23.22 -27.53 -15.00
CA PHE A 80 21.99 -27.45 -15.78
C PHE A 80 21.45 -28.84 -16.17
N TYR A 81 20.14 -29.05 -15.98
CA TYR A 81 19.46 -30.20 -16.54
C TYR A 81 19.24 -30.06 -18.04
N PRO A 82 19.40 -31.15 -18.83
CA PRO A 82 18.96 -31.16 -20.22
C PRO A 82 17.44 -31.04 -20.36
N ASP A 83 16.96 -30.41 -21.44
CA ASP A 83 15.52 -30.22 -21.75
C ASP A 83 14.65 -31.50 -21.72
N ASP A 84 15.26 -32.69 -21.83
CA ASP A 84 14.56 -33.99 -21.83
C ASP A 84 14.70 -34.78 -20.51
N VAL A 85 15.22 -34.13 -19.47
CA VAL A 85 15.40 -34.70 -18.13
C VAL A 85 14.62 -33.86 -17.12
N ASP A 86 13.78 -34.53 -16.34
CA ASP A 86 12.99 -33.86 -15.30
C ASP A 86 13.88 -33.31 -14.17
N ILE A 87 13.55 -32.12 -13.68
CA ILE A 87 14.30 -31.40 -12.64
C ILE A 87 13.75 -31.81 -11.26
N PRO A 88 14.52 -32.50 -10.39
CA PRO A 88 14.09 -32.86 -9.04
C PRO A 88 14.08 -31.65 -8.11
N LEU A 89 13.01 -31.48 -7.34
CA LEU A 89 12.86 -30.44 -6.32
C LEU A 89 12.86 -31.00 -4.89
N VAL A 90 12.41 -32.25 -4.72
CA VAL A 90 12.42 -32.94 -3.43
C VAL A 90 12.87 -34.38 -3.62
N SER A 91 13.82 -34.83 -2.81
CA SER A 91 14.37 -36.19 -2.84
C SER A 91 14.44 -36.78 -1.43
N SER A 92 14.32 -38.10 -1.32
CA SER A 92 14.39 -38.85 -0.07
C SER A 92 15.34 -40.04 -0.21
N ASP A 93 16.27 -40.19 0.73
CA ASP A 93 17.16 -41.35 0.85
C ASP A 93 17.40 -41.68 2.32
N GLY A 94 17.06 -42.91 2.72
CA GLY A 94 17.39 -43.43 4.05
C GLY A 94 16.86 -42.64 5.24
N GLY A 95 15.68 -42.03 5.16
CA GLY A 95 15.12 -41.18 6.23
C GLY A 95 15.53 -39.70 6.12
N VAL A 96 16.29 -39.33 5.09
CA VAL A 96 16.77 -37.97 4.87
C VAL A 96 16.09 -37.35 3.65
N VAL A 97 15.23 -36.35 3.89
CA VAL A 97 14.45 -35.68 2.85
C VAL A 97 15.00 -34.29 2.59
N GLY A 98 15.42 -34.05 1.36
CA GLY A 98 15.98 -32.78 0.92
C GLY A 98 14.97 -32.01 0.09
N PHE A 99 14.80 -30.73 0.39
CA PHE A 99 13.93 -29.78 -0.32
C PHE A 99 14.80 -28.70 -0.95
N GLY A 100 14.57 -28.39 -2.22
CA GLY A 100 15.29 -27.31 -2.91
C GLY A 100 14.94 -25.89 -2.44
N ALA A 101 13.89 -25.74 -1.61
CA ALA A 101 13.44 -24.47 -1.05
C ALA A 101 12.89 -24.66 0.37
N PRO A 102 12.86 -23.61 1.21
CA PRO A 102 12.18 -23.57 2.51
C PRO A 102 10.64 -23.49 2.34
N ILE A 103 10.03 -24.53 1.78
CA ILE A 103 8.65 -24.50 1.28
C ILE A 103 7.54 -24.31 2.33
N VAL A 104 7.85 -24.10 3.61
CA VAL A 104 6.88 -23.85 4.70
C VAL A 104 7.28 -22.70 5.62
N GLN A 105 8.10 -21.77 5.10
CA GLN A 105 8.39 -20.51 5.77
C GLN A 105 7.14 -19.62 5.86
N ASN A 106 7.08 -18.68 6.80
CA ASN A 106 5.87 -17.91 7.14
C ASN A 106 5.26 -17.11 5.96
N GLY A 107 6.04 -16.79 4.93
CA GLY A 107 5.58 -16.13 3.71
C GLY A 107 5.04 -17.08 2.63
N THR A 108 5.06 -18.40 2.85
CA THR A 108 4.49 -19.38 1.91
C THR A 108 2.96 -19.28 1.87
N ASP A 109 2.37 -19.36 0.68
CA ASP A 109 0.92 -19.57 0.54
C ASP A 109 0.57 -21.04 0.84
N PHE A 110 0.16 -21.30 2.09
CA PHE A 110 -0.34 -22.59 2.56
C PHE A 110 -1.62 -23.05 1.83
N GLY A 111 -2.25 -22.22 0.98
CA GLY A 111 -3.34 -22.63 0.10
C GLY A 111 -3.00 -23.76 -0.88
N SER A 112 -1.70 -23.99 -1.16
CA SER A 112 -1.26 -25.07 -2.05
C SER A 112 -1.13 -26.44 -1.36
N GLY A 113 -1.02 -26.51 -0.03
CA GLY A 113 -0.83 -27.78 0.71
C GLY A 113 0.62 -28.10 1.05
N ASN A 114 1.50 -27.10 0.99
CA ASN A 114 2.91 -27.21 1.35
C ASN A 114 3.14 -27.69 2.80
N GLU A 115 2.35 -27.17 3.73
CA GLU A 115 2.36 -27.57 5.14
C GLU A 115 1.95 -29.04 5.31
N GLU A 116 0.97 -29.50 4.53
CA GLU A 116 0.53 -30.90 4.54
C GLU A 116 1.63 -31.80 4.01
N PHE A 117 2.31 -31.39 2.95
CA PHE A 117 3.41 -32.16 2.39
C PHE A 117 4.53 -32.37 3.40
N VAL A 118 4.99 -31.30 4.08
CA VAL A 118 6.04 -31.44 5.09
C VAL A 118 5.56 -32.24 6.31
N LEU A 119 4.30 -32.09 6.72
CA LEU A 119 3.72 -32.91 7.78
C LEU A 119 3.63 -34.40 7.38
N ASN A 120 3.26 -34.70 6.14
CA ASN A 120 3.24 -36.07 5.61
C ASN A 120 4.65 -36.67 5.54
N VAL A 121 5.68 -35.87 5.24
CA VAL A 121 7.09 -36.31 5.33
C VAL A 121 7.43 -36.70 6.76
N LEU A 122 7.09 -35.86 7.74
CA LEU A 122 7.30 -36.20 9.15
C LEU A 122 6.52 -37.46 9.56
N ASP A 123 5.29 -37.65 9.08
CA ASP A 123 4.47 -38.83 9.39
C ASP A 123 5.05 -40.11 8.77
N ALA A 124 5.71 -40.00 7.62
CA ALA A 124 6.29 -41.12 6.89
C ALA A 124 7.68 -41.51 7.41
N GLU A 125 8.51 -40.53 7.75
CA GLU A 125 9.93 -40.74 8.03
C GLU A 125 10.26 -40.74 9.53
N ALA A 126 9.55 -39.99 10.38
CA ALA A 126 9.85 -39.91 11.80
C ALA A 126 9.23 -41.06 12.61
N ASP A 127 10.01 -41.67 13.51
CA ASP A 127 9.55 -42.78 14.37
C ASP A 127 8.75 -42.29 15.61
N GLY A 128 8.62 -40.98 15.81
CA GLY A 128 7.94 -40.34 16.93
C GLY A 128 7.74 -38.82 16.75
N PRO A 129 7.18 -38.13 17.77
CA PRO A 129 6.76 -36.75 17.64
C PRO A 129 7.85 -35.70 17.89
N ALA A 130 9.01 -36.05 18.45
CA ALA A 130 9.99 -35.04 18.86
C ALA A 130 10.79 -34.51 17.65
N VAL A 131 10.71 -33.21 17.39
CA VAL A 131 11.39 -32.55 16.26
C VAL A 131 12.37 -31.49 16.78
N ALA A 132 13.65 -31.68 16.50
CA ALA A 132 14.67 -30.66 16.78
C ALA A 132 14.85 -29.73 15.58
N PHE A 133 14.75 -28.42 15.78
CA PHE A 133 15.05 -27.42 14.75
C PHE A 133 16.42 -26.79 15.02
N ASP A 134 17.29 -26.78 14.02
CA ASP A 134 18.62 -26.19 14.15
C ASP A 134 18.59 -24.66 14.04
N ASP A 135 18.90 -23.95 15.13
CA ASP A 135 19.18 -22.51 15.15
C ASP A 135 20.68 -22.24 15.45
N GLY A 136 21.52 -23.28 15.44
CA GLY A 136 22.93 -23.22 15.86
C GLY A 136 23.89 -22.76 14.78
N HIS A 137 23.55 -22.96 13.50
CA HIS A 137 24.48 -22.78 12.38
C HIS A 137 24.22 -21.51 11.56
N GLY A 138 23.48 -20.55 12.13
CA GLY A 138 23.18 -19.27 11.48
C GLY A 138 22.31 -19.47 10.25
N GLN A 139 21.21 -20.22 10.42
CA GLN A 139 20.22 -20.45 9.38
C GLN A 139 19.78 -19.14 8.75
N PHE A 140 19.64 -19.12 7.43
CA PHE A 140 18.96 -18.02 6.77
C PHE A 140 17.45 -18.00 7.14
N TYR A 141 16.86 -19.20 7.28
CA TYR A 141 15.50 -19.40 7.81
C TYR A 141 15.56 -20.11 9.15
N ASP A 142 15.53 -19.33 10.23
CA ASP A 142 15.47 -19.84 11.60
C ASP A 142 14.07 -20.34 11.98
N SER A 143 13.94 -20.85 13.21
CA SER A 143 12.67 -21.33 13.74
C SER A 143 11.56 -20.25 13.79
N ASP A 144 11.92 -18.97 13.95
CA ASP A 144 10.97 -17.85 13.89
C ASP A 144 10.35 -17.75 12.48
N SER A 145 11.17 -17.93 11.45
CA SER A 145 10.77 -17.95 10.03
C SER A 145 9.86 -19.13 9.67
N PHE A 146 9.84 -20.20 10.47
CA PHE A 146 9.02 -21.41 10.27
C PHE A 146 7.88 -21.52 11.29
N SER A 147 7.69 -20.52 12.15
CA SER A 147 6.81 -20.62 13.32
C SER A 147 5.36 -20.98 13.00
N GLN A 148 4.80 -20.58 11.84
CA GLN A 148 3.46 -21.01 11.44
C GLN A 148 3.37 -22.53 11.23
N PHE A 149 4.32 -23.10 10.48
CA PHE A 149 4.39 -24.54 10.26
C PHE A 149 4.69 -25.31 11.56
N LEU A 150 5.59 -24.80 12.41
CA LEU A 150 5.90 -25.47 13.69
C LEU A 150 4.66 -25.53 14.60
N ASN A 151 3.92 -24.43 14.72
CA ASN A 151 2.63 -24.43 15.43
C ASN A 151 1.62 -25.40 14.79
N TYR A 152 1.59 -25.49 13.46
CA TYR A 152 0.74 -26.43 12.74
C TYR A 152 1.12 -27.90 13.03
N ALA A 153 2.42 -28.22 13.05
CA ALA A 153 2.92 -29.54 13.40
C ALA A 153 2.59 -29.91 14.87
N GLU A 154 2.76 -28.97 15.80
CA GLU A 154 2.38 -29.16 17.21
C GLU A 154 0.87 -29.41 17.40
N ALA A 155 0.03 -28.67 16.67
CA ALA A 155 -1.42 -28.91 16.65
C ALA A 155 -1.79 -30.31 16.12
N ASN A 156 -0.92 -30.89 15.28
CA ASN A 156 -1.03 -32.24 14.75
C ASN A 156 -0.28 -33.31 15.58
N GLY A 157 0.29 -32.94 16.73
CA GLY A 157 0.81 -33.88 17.72
C GLY A 157 2.33 -34.06 17.73
N TYR A 158 3.08 -33.24 16.98
CA TYR A 158 4.53 -33.14 17.11
C TYR A 158 4.93 -32.28 18.33
N GLU A 159 6.16 -32.44 18.79
CA GLU A 159 6.78 -31.66 19.84
C GLU A 159 8.00 -30.96 19.21
N THR A 160 7.90 -29.67 18.89
CA THR A 160 8.97 -28.95 18.18
C THR A 160 9.83 -28.15 19.15
N ASP A 161 11.14 -28.35 19.12
CA ASP A 161 12.10 -27.64 19.97
C ASP A 161 13.26 -27.07 19.13
N ALA A 162 13.38 -25.75 19.09
CA ALA A 162 14.52 -25.08 18.47
C ALA A 162 15.76 -25.12 19.40
N THR A 163 16.94 -25.38 18.83
CA THR A 163 18.19 -25.54 19.59
C THR A 163 19.39 -24.93 18.88
N THR A 164 20.30 -24.36 19.65
CA THR A 164 21.62 -23.91 19.14
C THR A 164 22.71 -24.99 19.29
N ASP A 165 22.37 -26.17 19.82
CA ASP A 165 23.25 -27.34 19.98
C ASP A 165 22.49 -28.56 19.44
N LEU A 166 22.45 -28.67 18.11
CA LEU A 166 21.71 -29.73 17.42
C LEU A 166 22.24 -31.11 17.84
N ALA A 167 23.56 -31.33 17.79
CA ALA A 167 24.16 -32.61 18.16
C ALA A 167 23.84 -33.05 19.60
N GLY A 168 23.67 -32.10 20.52
CA GLY A 168 23.21 -32.36 21.89
C GLY A 168 21.73 -32.73 21.99
N ALA A 169 20.88 -32.28 21.06
CA ALA A 169 19.43 -32.52 21.04
C ALA A 169 19.04 -33.81 20.30
N LEU A 170 19.78 -34.22 19.27
CA LEU A 170 19.50 -35.42 18.45
C LEU A 170 19.20 -36.70 19.26
N PRO A 171 19.85 -37.00 20.41
CA PRO A 171 19.56 -38.23 21.17
C PRO A 171 18.14 -38.34 21.74
N ASP A 172 17.43 -37.21 21.87
CA ASP A 172 16.06 -37.14 22.39
C ASP A 172 15.05 -36.78 21.29
N ALA A 173 15.49 -36.58 20.05
CA ALA A 173 14.64 -36.25 18.90
C ALA A 173 14.29 -37.50 18.07
N ASP A 174 13.16 -37.44 17.36
CA ASP A 174 12.73 -38.43 16.36
C ASP A 174 12.94 -37.89 14.93
N ALA A 175 12.89 -36.56 14.76
CA ALA A 175 13.25 -35.85 13.54
C ALA A 175 14.11 -34.62 13.82
N ALA A 176 14.88 -34.18 12.83
CA ALA A 176 15.63 -32.93 12.86
C ALA A 176 15.41 -32.11 11.57
N ILE A 177 15.38 -30.78 11.69
CA ILE A 177 15.24 -29.84 10.58
C ILE A 177 16.49 -28.94 10.51
N VAL A 178 17.07 -28.82 9.31
CA VAL A 178 18.20 -27.92 8.99
C VAL A 178 17.88 -27.14 7.72
N THR A 179 18.07 -25.81 7.73
CA THR A 179 17.58 -24.85 6.71
C THR A 179 18.66 -23.85 6.24
N SER A 180 19.30 -24.06 5.09
CA SER A 180 20.34 -23.14 4.55
C SER A 180 21.35 -22.64 5.61
N PRO A 181 22.11 -23.54 6.26
CA PRO A 181 23.02 -23.20 7.35
C PRO A 181 24.20 -22.36 6.84
N ALA A 182 24.36 -21.12 7.29
CA ALA A 182 25.47 -20.26 6.86
C ALA A 182 26.84 -20.69 7.41
N GLN A 183 26.88 -21.54 8.45
CA GLN A 183 28.08 -22.08 9.06
C GLN A 183 28.21 -23.58 8.83
N ALA A 184 29.43 -24.04 8.55
CA ALA A 184 29.74 -25.45 8.37
C ALA A 184 29.61 -26.22 9.70
N PHE A 185 29.14 -27.46 9.60
CA PHE A 185 29.09 -28.42 10.70
C PHE A 185 30.50 -28.95 10.99
N THR A 186 30.79 -29.19 12.26
CA THR A 186 32.04 -29.83 12.67
C THR A 186 32.00 -31.34 12.44
N ASP A 187 33.18 -31.99 12.36
CA ASP A 187 33.28 -33.45 12.24
C ASP A 187 32.47 -34.19 13.34
N ASP A 188 32.45 -33.66 14.57
CA ASP A 188 31.71 -34.26 15.69
C ASP A 188 30.18 -34.12 15.50
N GLU A 189 29.70 -33.03 14.91
CA GLU A 189 28.28 -32.82 14.60
C GLU A 189 27.84 -33.67 13.40
N LEU A 190 28.67 -33.79 12.37
CA LEU A 190 28.44 -34.70 11.24
C LEU A 190 28.37 -36.17 11.72
N ASP A 191 29.29 -36.61 12.59
CA ASP A 191 29.25 -37.94 13.20
C ASP A 191 27.96 -38.17 14.02
N ALA A 192 27.44 -37.11 14.66
CA ALA A 192 26.17 -37.17 15.41
C ALA A 192 24.96 -37.32 14.48
N LEU A 193 24.90 -36.56 13.38
CA LEU A 193 23.87 -36.70 12.34
C LEU A 193 23.89 -38.09 11.71
N VAL A 194 25.07 -38.62 11.37
CA VAL A 194 25.24 -39.99 10.86
C VAL A 194 24.69 -41.01 11.85
N SER A 195 25.05 -40.87 13.14
CA SER A 195 24.56 -41.79 14.17
C SER A 195 23.04 -41.70 14.36
N PHE A 196 22.49 -40.49 14.29
CA PHE A 196 21.05 -40.24 14.42
C PHE A 196 20.26 -40.91 13.29
N VAL A 197 20.67 -40.73 12.04
CA VAL A 197 20.04 -41.36 10.87
C VAL A 197 20.22 -42.89 10.88
N ASP A 198 21.42 -43.39 11.23
CA ASP A 198 21.67 -44.83 11.36
C ASP A 198 20.78 -45.51 12.44
N ASP A 199 20.42 -44.76 13.48
CA ASP A 199 19.55 -45.21 14.56
C ASP A 199 18.04 -45.04 14.22
N GLY A 200 17.70 -44.49 13.05
CA GLY A 200 16.34 -44.37 12.52
C GLY A 200 15.73 -42.97 12.62
N GLY A 201 16.50 -41.95 13.00
CA GLY A 201 16.03 -40.57 13.05
C GLY A 201 15.82 -39.97 11.66
N ALA A 202 14.75 -39.19 11.49
CA ALA A 202 14.46 -38.50 10.23
C ALA A 202 15.17 -37.15 10.14
N LEU A 203 15.71 -36.80 8.97
CA LEU A 203 16.39 -35.51 8.77
C LEU A 203 15.79 -34.79 7.57
N LEU A 204 15.25 -33.60 7.79
CA LEU A 204 14.72 -32.73 6.76
C LEU A 204 15.72 -31.60 6.50
N LEU A 205 16.18 -31.51 5.25
CA LEU A 205 17.18 -30.54 4.80
C LEU A 205 16.53 -29.59 3.80
N PHE A 206 16.45 -28.31 4.14
CA PHE A 206 15.92 -27.28 3.24
C PHE A 206 17.05 -26.42 2.70
N ASP A 207 17.15 -26.37 1.39
CA ASP A 207 18.04 -25.50 0.64
C ASP A 207 17.31 -24.25 0.16
N GLN A 208 17.97 -23.40 -0.62
CA GLN A 208 17.33 -22.32 -1.39
C GLN A 208 18.13 -21.97 -2.63
N SER A 209 17.54 -21.19 -3.53
CA SER A 209 18.19 -20.71 -4.75
C SER A 209 19.48 -19.92 -4.49
N ASP A 210 20.40 -19.98 -5.45
CA ASP A 210 21.66 -19.21 -5.51
C ASP A 210 21.49 -17.67 -5.59
N PHE A 211 20.26 -17.15 -5.72
CA PHE A 211 19.99 -15.71 -5.81
C PHE A 211 20.56 -14.92 -4.61
N GLY A 212 21.63 -14.16 -4.86
CA GLY A 212 22.31 -13.38 -3.83
C GLY A 212 23.35 -14.15 -3.00
N ASN A 213 23.60 -15.43 -3.32
CA ASN A 213 24.57 -16.33 -2.69
C ASN A 213 24.33 -16.50 -1.18
N PHE A 214 23.07 -16.82 -0.82
CA PHE A 214 22.64 -17.12 0.55
C PHE A 214 22.22 -18.58 0.75
N ASP A 215 22.16 -19.35 -0.34
CA ASP A 215 21.87 -20.79 -0.45
C ASP A 215 22.66 -21.63 0.55
N ALA A 216 23.95 -21.32 0.72
CA ALA A 216 24.87 -22.09 1.55
C ALA A 216 24.89 -23.59 1.17
N THR A 217 24.69 -23.88 -0.12
CA THR A 217 24.58 -25.21 -0.73
C THR A 217 25.72 -26.13 -0.31
N ASP A 218 26.94 -25.60 -0.22
CA ASP A 218 28.15 -26.34 0.19
C ASP A 218 28.02 -26.97 1.59
N ASN A 219 27.44 -26.26 2.57
CA ASN A 219 27.30 -26.76 3.94
C ASN A 219 26.28 -27.91 4.01
N LEU A 220 25.15 -27.81 3.31
CA LEU A 220 24.19 -28.92 3.19
C LEU A 220 24.81 -30.11 2.45
N ASN A 221 25.62 -29.84 1.44
CA ASN A 221 26.33 -30.85 0.67
C ASN A 221 27.44 -31.57 1.45
N GLU A 222 27.97 -30.96 2.52
CA GLU A 222 28.85 -31.66 3.49
C GLU A 222 28.05 -32.66 4.32
N ILE A 223 26.84 -32.31 4.78
CA ILE A 223 25.93 -33.23 5.48
C ILE A 223 25.56 -34.41 4.56
N ALA A 224 25.12 -34.12 3.32
CA ALA A 224 24.77 -35.16 2.35
C ALA A 224 25.94 -36.11 2.06
N SER A 225 27.17 -35.60 2.00
CA SER A 225 28.37 -36.42 1.82
C SER A 225 28.68 -37.30 3.03
N ALA A 226 28.49 -36.79 4.25
CA ALA A 226 28.74 -37.54 5.49
C ALA A 226 27.77 -38.72 5.65
N LEU A 227 26.52 -38.52 5.23
CA LEU A 227 25.44 -39.50 5.26
C LEU A 227 25.45 -40.48 4.06
N ASP A 228 26.33 -40.29 3.07
CA ASP A 228 26.41 -41.08 1.83
C ASP A 228 25.09 -41.08 1.03
N LEU A 229 24.40 -39.93 0.98
CA LEU A 229 23.11 -39.78 0.29
C LEU A 229 23.27 -39.94 -1.23
N GLY A 230 22.26 -40.56 -1.86
CA GLY A 230 22.15 -40.70 -3.31
C GLY A 230 21.87 -39.40 -4.06
N TYR A 231 21.50 -38.33 -3.33
CA TYR A 231 21.26 -36.99 -3.87
C TYR A 231 22.09 -35.92 -3.15
N ARG A 232 22.16 -34.76 -3.77
CA ARG A 232 22.87 -33.54 -3.34
C ARG A 232 22.11 -32.30 -3.79
N PHE A 233 22.43 -31.16 -3.21
CA PHE A 233 21.85 -29.88 -3.57
C PHE A 233 22.63 -29.23 -4.72
N ASN A 234 21.91 -28.63 -5.68
CA ASN A 234 22.49 -27.89 -6.78
C ASN A 234 22.60 -26.42 -6.41
N ASP A 235 23.67 -25.76 -6.83
CA ASP A 235 23.83 -24.32 -6.61
C ASP A 235 23.23 -23.58 -7.81
N ASP A 236 21.91 -23.59 -7.88
CA ASP A 236 21.15 -23.03 -9.00
C ASP A 236 19.81 -22.44 -8.55
N GLN A 237 19.07 -21.87 -9.50
CA GLN A 237 17.67 -21.52 -9.31
C GLN A 237 16.81 -22.16 -10.39
N VAL A 238 15.65 -22.68 -10.01
CA VAL A 238 14.63 -23.15 -10.93
C VAL A 238 13.60 -22.03 -11.15
N LEU A 239 13.44 -21.61 -12.39
CA LEU A 239 12.42 -20.65 -12.81
C LEU A 239 11.36 -21.34 -13.66
N ASP A 240 10.11 -20.87 -13.59
CA ASP A 240 9.06 -21.27 -14.50
C ASP A 240 8.20 -20.07 -14.88
N TYR A 241 8.12 -19.76 -16.18
CA TYR A 241 7.34 -18.62 -16.69
C TYR A 241 5.87 -18.95 -17.00
N GLU A 242 5.49 -20.23 -16.95
CA GLU A 242 4.15 -20.72 -17.28
C GLU A 242 3.42 -21.30 -16.05
N SER A 243 4.12 -22.10 -15.24
CA SER A 243 3.57 -22.79 -14.06
C SER A 243 4.14 -22.18 -12.78
N ASN A 244 3.64 -21.00 -12.40
CA ASN A 244 4.10 -20.26 -11.22
C ASN A 244 2.95 -19.52 -10.51
N ASP A 245 3.20 -19.07 -9.27
CA ASP A 245 2.27 -18.24 -8.50
C ASP A 245 2.46 -16.75 -8.78
N GLY A 246 2.18 -16.36 -10.03
CA GLY A 246 2.20 -14.97 -10.49
C GLY A 246 3.60 -14.39 -10.77
N ILE A 247 4.68 -15.03 -10.30
CA ILE A 247 6.06 -14.61 -10.60
C ILE A 247 6.98 -15.81 -10.85
N GLN A 248 7.91 -15.68 -11.79
CA GLN A 248 8.62 -16.85 -12.35
C GLN A 248 9.56 -17.59 -11.38
N PHE A 249 9.94 -16.98 -10.26
CA PHE A 249 10.80 -17.60 -9.25
C PHE A 249 10.01 -18.31 -8.14
N VAL A 250 8.68 -18.37 -8.29
CA VAL A 250 7.78 -19.14 -7.42
C VAL A 250 7.10 -20.23 -8.27
N PRO A 251 7.85 -21.20 -8.82
CA PRO A 251 7.28 -22.29 -9.59
C PRO A 251 6.27 -23.11 -8.76
N THR A 252 5.28 -23.65 -9.46
CA THR A 252 4.25 -24.55 -8.92
C THR A 252 4.27 -25.87 -9.67
N THR A 253 4.02 -26.99 -8.99
CA THR A 253 4.03 -28.33 -9.63
C THR A 253 3.08 -29.31 -8.96
N ASP A 254 2.42 -30.13 -9.79
CA ASP A 254 1.61 -31.30 -9.39
C ASP A 254 2.32 -32.62 -9.73
N ARG A 255 3.62 -32.56 -10.12
CA ARG A 255 4.38 -33.72 -10.59
C ARG A 255 4.96 -34.51 -9.43
N PHE A 256 4.12 -35.34 -8.84
CA PHE A 256 4.44 -36.16 -7.67
C PHE A 256 4.77 -37.61 -8.02
N ASN A 257 5.70 -38.20 -7.28
CA ASN A 257 6.01 -39.63 -7.32
C ASN A 257 5.18 -40.40 -6.28
N ALA A 258 3.86 -40.24 -6.31
CA ALA A 258 2.93 -40.82 -5.34
C ALA A 258 2.86 -42.36 -5.35
N ASP A 259 3.38 -43.01 -6.41
CA ASP A 259 3.51 -44.48 -6.46
C ASP A 259 4.68 -44.99 -5.59
N THR A 260 5.65 -44.13 -5.26
CA THR A 260 6.87 -44.47 -4.51
C THR A 260 6.84 -43.90 -3.09
N PHE A 261 6.31 -42.68 -2.93
CA PHE A 261 6.30 -41.95 -1.66
C PHE A 261 4.88 -41.65 -1.20
N ASP A 262 4.59 -41.88 0.08
CA ASP A 262 3.29 -41.64 0.70
C ASP A 262 3.14 -40.20 1.24
N TYR A 263 3.85 -39.22 0.65
CA TYR A 263 3.95 -37.83 1.15
C TYR A 263 2.80 -36.90 0.74
N PHE A 264 1.85 -37.37 -0.08
CA PHE A 264 0.94 -36.47 -0.80
C PHE A 264 -0.50 -36.51 -0.28
N ALA A 265 -0.75 -37.09 0.89
CA ALA A 265 -2.09 -37.13 1.44
C ALA A 265 -2.60 -35.72 1.82
N ASP A 266 -3.78 -35.35 1.34
CA ASP A 266 -4.38 -34.06 1.65
C ASP A 266 -5.22 -34.11 2.94
N ARG A 267 -5.06 -33.09 3.79
CA ARG A 267 -5.84 -32.87 5.02
C ARG A 267 -6.17 -31.37 5.10
N PRO A 268 -7.15 -30.97 5.93
CA PRO A 268 -7.38 -29.56 6.18
C PRO A 268 -6.15 -28.91 6.85
N GLY A 269 -5.34 -28.21 6.05
CA GLY A 269 -4.17 -27.46 6.50
C GLY A 269 -4.49 -26.06 7.02
N ILE A 270 -3.48 -25.18 7.03
CA ILE A 270 -3.55 -23.81 7.54
C ILE A 270 -3.69 -22.76 6.44
N ALA A 271 -4.30 -23.12 5.31
CA ALA A 271 -4.57 -22.18 4.22
C ALA A 271 -5.27 -20.87 4.68
N PRO A 272 -5.04 -19.74 3.99
CA PRO A 272 -5.74 -18.50 4.27
C PRO A 272 -7.27 -18.71 4.28
N PRO A 273 -7.98 -18.21 5.31
CA PRO A 273 -9.43 -18.35 5.35
C PRO A 273 -10.12 -17.59 4.21
N GLY A 274 -11.29 -18.06 3.79
CA GLY A 274 -12.14 -17.32 2.85
C GLY A 274 -12.71 -16.06 3.49
N LEU A 275 -12.01 -14.93 3.35
CA LEU A 275 -12.40 -13.63 3.89
C LEU A 275 -13.34 -12.90 2.93
N GLU A 276 -14.44 -12.38 3.46
CA GLU A 276 -15.49 -11.69 2.72
C GLU A 276 -15.90 -10.41 3.45
N ARG A 277 -16.20 -9.36 2.68
CA ARG A 277 -16.80 -8.12 3.21
C ARG A 277 -18.17 -8.40 3.83
N GLY A 278 -18.55 -7.59 4.82
CA GLY A 278 -19.81 -7.73 5.53
C GLY A 278 -19.90 -8.94 6.47
N THR A 279 -18.82 -9.71 6.60
CA THR A 279 -18.68 -10.80 7.57
C THR A 279 -17.71 -10.37 8.68
N GLN A 280 -18.02 -10.77 9.91
CA GLN A 280 -17.14 -10.62 11.06
C GLN A 280 -16.42 -11.94 11.34
N TYR A 281 -15.15 -11.85 11.73
CA TYR A 281 -14.31 -13.00 12.04
C TYR A 281 -13.72 -12.83 13.44
N GLU A 282 -13.88 -13.85 14.28
CA GLU A 282 -13.16 -13.92 15.57
C GLU A 282 -11.74 -14.40 15.30
N VAL A 283 -10.75 -13.65 15.79
CA VAL A 283 -9.32 -13.93 15.65
C VAL A 283 -8.60 -13.67 16.97
N ASP A 284 -7.53 -14.40 17.23
CA ASP A 284 -6.69 -14.19 18.41
C ASP A 284 -5.54 -13.26 18.05
N VAL A 285 -5.37 -12.14 18.75
CA VAL A 285 -4.21 -11.26 18.56
C VAL A 285 -3.01 -11.90 19.26
N ILE A 286 -2.01 -12.30 18.47
CA ILE A 286 -0.83 -13.00 18.98
C ILE A 286 0.37 -12.09 19.18
N SER A 287 0.43 -10.96 18.46
CA SER A 287 1.47 -9.95 18.60
C SER A 287 0.88 -8.55 18.29
N VAL A 288 1.47 -7.52 18.89
CA VAL A 288 1.23 -6.12 18.58
C VAL A 288 2.56 -5.53 18.16
N ALA A 289 2.64 -5.04 16.92
CA ALA A 289 3.85 -4.42 16.39
C ALA A 289 3.94 -2.96 16.86
N ASP A 290 2.83 -2.23 16.74
CA ASP A 290 2.69 -0.83 17.12
C ASP A 290 1.20 -0.46 17.32
N GLY A 291 0.89 0.84 17.40
CA GLY A 291 -0.45 1.37 17.64
C GLY A 291 -1.48 1.05 16.55
N ASP A 292 -1.05 0.66 15.34
CA ASP A 292 -1.93 0.42 14.19
C ASP A 292 -1.65 -0.89 13.44
N THR A 293 -0.73 -1.73 13.93
CA THR A 293 -0.36 -2.99 13.28
C THR A 293 -0.31 -4.15 14.28
N VAL A 294 -1.01 -5.25 13.97
CA VAL A 294 -1.09 -6.45 14.82
C VAL A 294 -1.00 -7.74 14.00
N ASP A 295 -0.42 -8.80 14.57
CA ASP A 295 -0.53 -10.15 14.01
C ASP A 295 -1.67 -10.91 14.69
N VAL A 296 -2.48 -11.57 13.88
CA VAL A 296 -3.63 -12.33 14.34
C VAL A 296 -3.56 -13.78 13.89
N ARG A 297 -4.15 -14.66 14.68
CA ARG A 297 -4.34 -16.07 14.36
C ARG A 297 -5.82 -16.36 14.18
N PHE A 298 -6.16 -16.93 13.04
CA PHE A 298 -7.51 -17.39 12.75
C PHE A 298 -7.81 -18.74 13.42
N ALA A 299 -9.09 -19.08 13.52
CA ALA A 299 -9.53 -20.33 14.14
C ALA A 299 -8.96 -21.61 13.50
N ASN A 300 -8.53 -21.56 12.23
CA ASN A 300 -7.87 -22.67 11.55
C ASN A 300 -6.36 -22.73 11.79
N GLY A 301 -5.77 -21.77 12.52
CA GLY A 301 -4.34 -21.70 12.83
C GLY A 301 -3.53 -20.79 11.91
N TYR A 302 -4.11 -20.30 10.81
CA TYR A 302 -3.44 -19.35 9.89
C TYR A 302 -3.11 -18.06 10.62
N VAL A 303 -1.89 -17.54 10.42
CA VAL A 303 -1.45 -16.26 10.98
C VAL A 303 -1.34 -15.23 9.87
N ASP A 304 -1.79 -14.01 10.15
CA ASP A 304 -1.74 -12.90 9.21
C ASP A 304 -1.55 -11.57 9.94
N THR A 305 -1.06 -10.57 9.23
CA THR A 305 -0.85 -9.23 9.78
C THR A 305 -1.99 -8.31 9.35
N ILE A 306 -2.56 -7.58 10.31
CA ILE A 306 -3.56 -6.54 10.08
C ILE A 306 -2.89 -5.16 10.20
N ARG A 307 -3.02 -4.32 9.15
CA ARG A 307 -2.93 -2.87 9.26
C ARG A 307 -4.32 -2.36 9.61
N ILE A 308 -4.43 -1.79 10.81
CA ILE A 308 -5.68 -1.36 11.41
C ILE A 308 -6.22 -0.18 10.60
N LEU A 309 -7.38 -0.37 9.99
CA LEU A 309 -7.87 0.54 8.95
C LEU A 309 -8.26 1.92 9.49
N GLY A 310 -7.93 2.97 8.71
CA GLY A 310 -8.40 4.34 8.93
C GLY A 310 -7.67 5.10 10.03
N ILE A 311 -6.59 4.54 10.58
CA ILE A 311 -5.75 5.19 11.58
C ILE A 311 -4.28 5.09 11.20
N ASP A 312 -3.50 6.03 11.70
CA ASP A 312 -2.05 6.03 11.64
C ASP A 312 -1.49 6.47 13.00
N ALA A 313 -0.69 5.60 13.61
CA ALA A 313 -0.01 5.85 14.86
C ALA A 313 1.42 6.35 14.59
N PRO A 314 1.96 7.28 15.42
CA PRO A 314 3.35 7.70 15.24
C PRO A 314 4.31 6.52 15.24
N GLU A 315 5.31 6.59 14.37
CA GLU A 315 6.27 5.52 14.16
C GLU A 315 7.07 5.26 15.45
N THR A 316 7.44 4.00 15.74
CA THR A 316 8.22 3.65 16.94
C THR A 316 9.71 3.42 16.64
N GLY A 317 10.50 3.14 17.68
CA GLY A 317 11.87 2.62 17.54
C GLY A 317 12.83 3.52 16.75
N SER A 318 13.49 2.94 15.74
CA SER A 318 14.44 3.64 14.87
C SER A 318 13.89 3.92 13.46
N THR A 319 12.60 3.68 13.23
CA THR A 319 11.93 4.02 11.97
C THR A 319 11.93 5.54 11.81
N GLU A 320 12.17 6.07 10.60
CA GLU A 320 12.11 7.51 10.37
C GLU A 320 10.65 7.97 10.30
N GLU A 321 10.37 9.16 10.82
CA GLU A 321 9.01 9.74 10.83
C GLU A 321 8.82 10.77 9.71
N THR A 322 7.70 10.69 8.98
CA THR A 322 7.32 11.72 8.01
C THR A 322 6.59 12.84 8.73
N THR A 323 7.36 13.73 9.37
CA THR A 323 6.77 14.82 10.18
C THR A 323 5.74 15.65 9.41
N GLN A 324 5.82 15.76 8.08
CA GLN A 324 4.92 16.54 7.25
C GLN A 324 3.45 16.14 7.38
N GLU A 325 3.16 14.88 7.72
CA GLU A 325 1.80 14.34 7.89
C GLU A 325 1.14 14.78 9.21
N TRP A 326 1.92 15.25 10.17
CA TRP A 326 1.44 15.51 11.54
C TRP A 326 1.10 16.99 11.78
N GLU A 327 -0.18 17.33 11.73
CA GLU A 327 -0.63 18.73 11.89
C GLU A 327 -0.11 19.39 13.18
N GLY A 328 0.60 20.51 13.01
CA GLY A 328 1.17 21.30 14.09
C GLY A 328 2.29 20.62 14.89
N LEU A 329 2.79 19.46 14.45
CA LEU A 329 3.78 18.65 15.19
C LEU A 329 5.02 18.35 14.35
N SER A 330 6.16 18.96 14.64
CA SER A 330 7.40 18.79 13.85
C SER A 330 8.57 18.17 14.62
N ASP A 331 8.38 17.77 15.88
CA ASP A 331 9.42 17.14 16.70
C ASP A 331 9.30 15.62 16.61
N GLU A 332 10.17 15.01 15.81
CA GLU A 332 10.24 13.56 15.64
C GLU A 332 10.46 12.83 16.98
N ALA A 333 11.26 13.38 17.91
CA ALA A 333 11.48 12.72 19.19
C ALA A 333 10.21 12.69 20.05
N TYR A 334 9.38 13.73 19.95
CA TYR A 334 8.06 13.76 20.58
C TYR A 334 7.13 12.74 19.93
N LEU A 335 7.08 12.67 18.59
CA LEU A 335 6.26 11.69 17.88
C LEU A 335 6.64 10.26 18.25
N LYS A 336 7.93 9.94 18.37
CA LYS A 336 8.42 8.63 18.85
C LYS A 336 7.91 8.28 20.25
N GLU A 337 7.93 9.23 21.19
CA GLU A 337 7.36 9.02 22.54
C GLU A 337 5.85 8.76 22.48
N ARG A 338 5.13 9.44 21.57
CA ARG A 338 3.70 9.20 21.35
C ARG A 338 3.41 7.89 20.62
N GLY A 339 4.32 7.42 19.77
CA GLY A 339 4.28 6.09 19.19
C GLY A 339 4.35 5.01 20.27
N ASP A 340 5.30 5.14 21.21
CA ASP A 340 5.39 4.22 22.37
C ASP A 340 4.09 4.24 23.22
N ASP A 341 3.49 5.43 23.44
CA ASP A 341 2.21 5.57 24.14
C ASP A 341 1.05 4.88 23.37
N ALA A 342 1.03 4.98 22.03
CA ALA A 342 0.03 4.36 21.17
C ALA A 342 0.17 2.83 21.12
N THR A 343 1.39 2.32 21.04
CA THR A 343 1.69 0.88 21.13
C THR A 343 1.25 0.31 22.47
N ALA A 344 1.54 1.00 23.57
CA ALA A 344 1.09 0.56 24.90
C ALA A 344 -0.45 0.50 25.00
N PHE A 345 -1.16 1.42 24.34
CA PHE A 345 -2.62 1.39 24.27
C PHE A 345 -3.15 0.20 23.44
N ALA A 346 -2.50 -0.12 22.31
CA ALA A 346 -2.80 -1.32 21.54
C ALA A 346 -2.55 -2.59 22.36
N GLU A 347 -1.38 -2.71 23.01
CA GLU A 347 -1.03 -3.84 23.87
C GLU A 347 -2.04 -4.04 25.00
N ASP A 348 -2.44 -2.97 25.70
CA ASP A 348 -3.37 -3.03 26.83
C ASP A 348 -4.78 -3.53 26.43
N LEU A 349 -5.17 -3.36 25.16
CA LEU A 349 -6.51 -3.69 24.67
C LEU A 349 -6.57 -4.93 23.77
N LEU A 350 -5.48 -5.24 23.07
CA LEU A 350 -5.46 -6.23 22.01
C LEU A 350 -4.56 -7.42 22.34
N ALA A 351 -3.42 -7.23 23.00
CA ALA A 351 -2.42 -8.29 23.10
C ALA A 351 -2.94 -9.52 23.86
N GLY A 352 -2.97 -10.68 23.17
CA GLY A 352 -3.45 -11.94 23.74
C GLY A 352 -4.96 -12.04 23.89
N GLU A 353 -5.72 -11.06 23.40
CA GLU A 353 -7.18 -11.08 23.39
C GLU A 353 -7.72 -11.69 22.10
N THR A 354 -8.89 -12.31 22.20
CA THR A 354 -9.70 -12.67 21.02
C THR A 354 -10.53 -11.45 20.64
N VAL A 355 -10.46 -11.02 19.39
CA VAL A 355 -11.16 -9.84 18.85
C VAL A 355 -12.04 -10.20 17.66
N SER A 356 -13.00 -9.33 17.32
CA SER A 356 -13.75 -9.44 16.07
C SER A 356 -13.18 -8.48 15.04
N ILE A 357 -12.81 -8.99 13.87
CA ILE A 357 -12.41 -8.18 12.73
C ILE A 357 -13.52 -8.08 11.68
N ARG A 358 -13.59 -6.94 10.99
CA ARG A 358 -14.45 -6.74 9.82
C ARG A 358 -13.74 -5.89 8.77
N PHE A 359 -14.14 -6.06 7.53
CA PHE A 359 -13.62 -5.31 6.39
C PHE A 359 -14.54 -4.13 6.03
N ASP A 360 -13.95 -3.07 5.52
CA ASP A 360 -14.69 -1.93 4.96
C ASP A 360 -15.42 -2.32 3.67
N ASP A 361 -16.35 -1.49 3.22
CA ASP A 361 -17.06 -1.71 1.95
C ASP A 361 -16.35 -1.04 0.76
N GLU A 362 -15.53 -0.01 1.02
CA GLU A 362 -14.86 0.80 -0.01
C GLU A 362 -13.37 0.42 -0.18
N GLU A 363 -12.69 -0.07 0.87
CA GLU A 363 -11.24 -0.37 0.85
C GLU A 363 -10.92 -1.82 0.47
N PRO A 364 -9.86 -2.17 -0.29
CA PRO A 364 -9.51 -3.57 -0.57
C PRO A 364 -9.31 -4.40 0.72
N LEU A 365 -9.45 -5.73 0.62
CA LEU A 365 -9.22 -6.61 1.79
C LEU A 365 -7.77 -6.57 2.28
N ARG A 366 -6.84 -6.29 1.36
CA ARG A 366 -5.40 -6.20 1.62
C ARG A 366 -4.85 -4.93 1.00
N GLY A 367 -3.88 -4.32 1.69
CA GLY A 367 -3.10 -3.20 1.16
C GLY A 367 -1.94 -3.68 0.29
N ASP A 368 -1.15 -2.74 -0.21
CA ASP A 368 -0.07 -2.98 -1.18
C ASP A 368 1.06 -3.88 -0.64
N PHE A 369 1.21 -3.95 0.68
CA PHE A 369 2.17 -4.83 1.36
C PHE A 369 1.61 -6.21 1.69
N GLY A 370 0.43 -6.56 1.17
CA GLY A 370 -0.24 -7.84 1.44
C GLY A 370 -0.91 -7.93 2.82
N ARG A 371 -0.73 -6.95 3.71
CA ARG A 371 -1.40 -6.90 5.03
C ARG A 371 -2.91 -6.77 4.88
N LEU A 372 -3.68 -7.42 5.75
CA LEU A 372 -5.13 -7.24 5.84
C LEU A 372 -5.47 -5.81 6.28
N LEU A 373 -6.51 -5.22 5.68
CA LEU A 373 -7.07 -3.93 6.08
C LEU A 373 -8.39 -4.15 6.81
N ALA A 374 -8.39 -4.02 8.14
CA ALA A 374 -9.56 -4.36 8.94
C ALA A 374 -9.84 -3.39 10.09
N TYR A 375 -11.11 -3.29 10.46
CA TYR A 375 -11.54 -2.75 11.74
C TYR A 375 -11.47 -3.82 12.80
N ILE A 376 -11.07 -3.43 14.02
CA ILE A 376 -11.01 -4.31 15.19
C ILE A 376 -12.05 -3.85 16.23
N ASP A 377 -12.95 -4.76 16.59
CA ASP A 377 -13.92 -4.60 17.67
C ASP A 377 -13.53 -5.52 18.85
N VAL A 378 -13.46 -4.97 20.07
CA VAL A 378 -12.98 -5.65 21.29
C VAL A 378 -14.13 -5.92 22.26
N ASP A 379 -14.08 -7.05 22.97
CA ASP A 379 -14.95 -7.39 24.09
C ASP A 379 -14.43 -6.75 25.39
N ALA A 380 -14.61 -5.42 25.50
CA ALA A 380 -14.01 -4.64 26.57
C ALA A 380 -14.56 -4.93 27.98
N ASP A 381 -15.73 -5.57 28.12
CA ASP A 381 -16.31 -5.93 29.42
C ASP A 381 -16.34 -7.45 29.70
N GLY A 382 -15.88 -8.27 28.75
CA GLY A 382 -15.72 -9.71 28.86
C GLY A 382 -17.05 -10.46 28.85
N ASP A 383 -18.10 -9.89 28.24
CA ASP A 383 -19.43 -10.46 28.16
C ASP A 383 -19.69 -11.29 26.89
N GLY A 384 -18.70 -11.33 26.00
CA GLY A 384 -18.73 -12.00 24.70
C GLY A 384 -19.29 -11.13 23.58
N THR A 385 -19.39 -9.81 23.76
CA THR A 385 -19.83 -8.87 22.71
C THR A 385 -18.73 -7.88 22.32
N TYR A 386 -18.39 -7.89 21.03
CA TYR A 386 -17.39 -7.01 20.44
C TYR A 386 -18.00 -5.64 20.13
N GLU A 387 -18.14 -4.79 21.16
CA GLU A 387 -18.78 -3.47 21.05
C GLU A 387 -17.80 -2.29 21.10
N TYR A 388 -16.53 -2.53 21.43
CA TYR A 388 -15.53 -1.47 21.54
C TYR A 388 -14.70 -1.34 20.25
N PRO A 389 -14.94 -0.34 19.38
CA PRO A 389 -14.21 -0.16 18.14
C PRO A 389 -12.83 0.43 18.42
N TYR A 390 -11.78 -0.40 18.38
CA TYR A 390 -10.41 0.01 18.70
C TYR A 390 -9.94 1.18 17.83
N ASN A 391 -10.07 1.06 16.50
CA ASN A 391 -9.61 2.06 15.52
C ASN A 391 -10.15 3.45 15.88
N ARG A 392 -11.48 3.53 16.05
CA ARG A 392 -12.18 4.77 16.36
C ARG A 392 -11.81 5.30 17.74
N ALA A 393 -11.60 4.42 18.72
CA ALA A 393 -11.16 4.82 20.04
C ALA A 393 -9.73 5.40 20.05
N ALA A 394 -8.81 4.85 19.27
CA ALA A 394 -7.45 5.36 19.14
C ALA A 394 -7.44 6.84 18.68
N VAL A 395 -8.25 7.17 17.66
CA VAL A 395 -8.43 8.55 17.18
C VAL A 395 -9.09 9.44 18.24
N ARG A 396 -10.26 9.00 18.76
CA ARG A 396 -11.03 9.76 19.77
C ARG A 396 -10.22 10.09 21.02
N GLU A 397 -9.27 9.24 21.38
CA GLU A 397 -8.42 9.41 22.56
C GLU A 397 -7.09 10.10 22.27
N GLY A 398 -6.77 10.37 21.00
CA GLY A 398 -5.55 11.06 20.58
C GLY A 398 -4.30 10.17 20.65
N TYR A 399 -4.44 8.86 20.39
CA TYR A 399 -3.29 7.97 20.20
C TYR A 399 -2.86 7.87 18.73
N ALA A 400 -3.77 8.15 17.80
CA ALA A 400 -3.54 8.09 16.36
C ALA A 400 -4.21 9.27 15.65
N ARG A 401 -3.71 9.62 14.46
CA ARG A 401 -4.41 10.46 13.48
C ARG A 401 -5.33 9.60 12.62
N VAL A 402 -6.26 10.23 11.91
CA VAL A 402 -6.94 9.57 10.78
C VAL A 402 -5.93 9.42 9.65
N TYR A 403 -5.96 8.25 9.03
CA TYR A 403 -5.23 7.99 7.79
C TYR A 403 -6.19 8.25 6.62
N ASP A 404 -5.89 9.26 5.81
CA ASP A 404 -6.79 9.83 4.82
C ASP A 404 -6.90 8.96 3.55
N SER A 405 -7.59 7.82 3.65
CA SER A 405 -7.98 6.97 2.52
C SER A 405 -9.48 7.08 2.18
N GLY A 406 -9.97 6.29 1.24
CA GLY A 406 -11.36 6.28 0.78
C GLY A 406 -12.36 5.58 1.71
N PHE A 407 -11.93 5.14 2.90
CA PHE A 407 -12.73 4.27 3.77
C PHE A 407 -14.07 4.90 4.21
N ALA A 408 -15.08 4.06 4.39
CA ALA A 408 -16.46 4.51 4.58
C ALA A 408 -16.70 5.33 5.86
N GLU A 409 -15.90 5.12 6.93
CA GLU A 409 -16.06 5.79 8.22
C GLU A 409 -15.20 7.06 8.37
N HIS A 410 -14.45 7.45 7.34
CA HIS A 410 -13.46 8.54 7.33
C HIS A 410 -13.92 9.83 8.01
N ASP A 411 -14.96 10.46 7.46
CA ASP A 411 -15.45 11.76 7.95
C ASP A 411 -15.96 11.70 9.40
N SER A 412 -16.37 10.51 9.86
CA SER A 412 -16.79 10.31 11.24
C SER A 412 -15.61 10.19 12.20
N PHE A 413 -14.49 9.62 11.75
CA PHE A 413 -13.24 9.57 12.51
C PHE A 413 -12.60 10.95 12.55
N LEU A 414 -12.58 11.66 11.41
CA LEU A 414 -11.98 12.99 11.31
C LEU A 414 -12.64 14.00 12.26
N LYS A 415 -13.96 13.90 12.46
CA LYS A 415 -14.67 14.69 13.48
C LYS A 415 -14.23 14.41 14.92
N GLU A 416 -13.87 13.16 15.23
CA GLU A 416 -13.34 12.79 16.54
C GLU A 416 -11.90 13.23 16.70
N GLU A 417 -11.11 13.20 15.64
CA GLU A 417 -9.77 13.77 15.62
C GLU A 417 -9.81 15.27 15.89
N PHE A 418 -10.69 16.03 15.22
CA PHE A 418 -10.89 17.45 15.51
C PHE A 418 -11.22 17.71 16.99
N ALA A 419 -12.00 16.84 17.62
CA ALA A 419 -12.30 16.96 19.03
C ALA A 419 -11.06 16.66 19.90
N ALA A 420 -10.29 15.62 19.57
CA ALA A 420 -9.05 15.27 20.27
C ALA A 420 -7.98 16.37 20.15
N ARG A 421 -7.79 16.92 18.95
CA ARG A 421 -6.93 18.08 18.66
C ARG A 421 -7.35 19.30 19.49
N ALA A 422 -8.64 19.66 19.45
CA ALA A 422 -9.17 20.81 20.19
C ALA A 422 -9.07 20.68 21.72
N GLU A 423 -9.10 19.46 22.25
CA GLU A 423 -8.92 19.16 23.67
C GLU A 423 -7.45 18.96 24.08
N GLY A 424 -6.52 18.91 23.12
CA GLY A 424 -5.09 18.68 23.35
C GLY A 424 -4.81 17.30 23.96
N LEU A 425 -5.51 16.27 23.49
CA LEU A 425 -5.39 14.92 24.03
C LEU A 425 -4.11 14.24 23.51
N ARG A 426 -3.24 13.81 24.44
CA ARG A 426 -2.11 12.91 24.20
C ARG A 426 -1.22 13.36 23.03
N LEU A 427 -1.29 12.72 21.86
CA LEU A 427 -0.56 13.11 20.64
C LEU A 427 -0.66 14.62 20.40
N TRP A 428 -1.85 15.19 20.59
CA TRP A 428 -2.15 16.58 20.28
C TRP A 428 -1.76 17.58 21.37
N GLU A 429 -1.09 17.17 22.46
CA GLU A 429 -0.69 18.07 23.56
C GLU A 429 0.26 19.20 23.11
N GLU A 430 1.17 18.90 22.18
CA GLU A 430 2.14 19.86 21.62
C GLU A 430 1.76 20.37 20.21
N SER A 431 0.59 20.00 19.68
CA SER A 431 0.16 20.45 18.35
C SER A 431 -0.14 21.96 18.36
N ASP A 432 0.55 22.71 17.50
CA ASP A 432 0.35 24.15 17.32
C ASP A 432 0.48 24.54 15.84
N PRO A 433 -0.56 24.32 15.01
CA PRO A 433 -0.52 24.69 13.59
C PRO A 433 -0.28 26.19 13.34
N ASP A 434 -0.74 27.06 14.26
CA ASP A 434 -0.52 28.52 14.19
C ASP A 434 0.96 28.90 14.40
N ALA A 435 1.79 27.98 14.91
CA ALA A 435 3.22 28.15 15.08
C ALA A 435 4.07 27.55 13.95
N SER A 436 3.45 26.93 12.95
CA SER A 436 4.15 26.32 11.82
C SER A 436 4.97 27.35 11.03
N GLU A 437 6.15 26.94 10.57
CA GLU A 437 7.02 27.81 9.79
C GLU A 437 6.43 28.06 8.40
N THR A 438 6.35 29.33 7.97
CA THR A 438 6.02 29.65 6.59
C THR A 438 7.10 29.14 5.63
N ILE A 439 6.76 28.11 4.85
CA ILE A 439 7.61 27.56 3.79
C ILE A 439 7.11 27.99 2.41
N ARG A 440 8.01 28.06 1.42
CA ARG A 440 7.69 28.17 -0.03
C ARG A 440 6.66 29.24 -0.44
N ASN A 441 6.48 30.30 0.35
CA ASN A 441 5.51 31.39 0.14
C ASN A 441 6.12 32.63 -0.56
N GLY A 442 7.11 32.42 -1.44
CA GLY A 442 7.79 33.48 -2.17
C GLY A 442 7.04 33.94 -3.43
N GLU A 443 7.64 34.88 -4.18
CA GLU A 443 7.18 35.21 -5.54
C GLU A 443 7.21 33.95 -6.42
N VAL A 444 6.13 33.70 -7.16
CA VAL A 444 6.03 32.57 -8.10
C VAL A 444 6.69 33.00 -9.40
N THR A 445 7.93 32.58 -9.61
CA THR A 445 8.64 32.83 -10.88
C THR A 445 8.43 31.71 -11.89
N ASP A 446 8.31 30.49 -11.40
CA ASP A 446 8.10 29.29 -12.20
C ASP A 446 7.26 28.28 -11.39
N ILE A 447 6.50 27.46 -12.11
CA ILE A 447 5.87 26.25 -11.58
C ILE A 447 6.32 25.04 -12.40
N TYR A 448 6.30 23.85 -11.80
CA TYR A 448 6.37 22.59 -12.53
C TYR A 448 4.96 21.99 -12.67
N ALA A 449 4.73 21.22 -13.73
CA ALA A 449 3.43 20.61 -14.01
C ALA A 449 3.62 19.13 -14.38
N PRO A 450 3.64 18.22 -13.39
CA PRO A 450 3.79 16.79 -13.67
C PRO A 450 2.62 16.25 -14.49
N TYR A 451 2.94 15.34 -15.42
CA TYR A 451 1.96 14.69 -16.30
C TYR A 451 1.00 15.67 -17.00
N ALA A 452 1.52 16.84 -17.40
CA ALA A 452 0.70 17.94 -17.82
C ALA A 452 -0.13 17.63 -19.08
N VAL A 453 -1.37 18.13 -19.10
CA VAL A 453 -2.25 18.14 -20.29
C VAL A 453 -2.80 19.54 -20.53
N GLY A 454 -3.26 19.80 -21.76
CA GLY A 454 -3.82 21.12 -22.09
C GLY A 454 -5.25 21.28 -21.59
N VAL A 455 -5.59 22.40 -20.95
CA VAL A 455 -6.97 22.75 -20.58
C VAL A 455 -7.70 23.31 -21.80
N ARG A 456 -8.97 22.94 -21.97
CA ARG A 456 -9.82 23.36 -23.09
C ARG A 456 -11.23 23.70 -22.61
N THR A 457 -12.11 23.98 -23.56
CA THR A 457 -13.55 24.12 -23.35
C THR A 457 -14.32 22.97 -24.00
N THR A 458 -15.61 22.84 -23.70
CA THR A 458 -16.54 21.93 -24.39
C THR A 458 -16.52 22.13 -25.91
N ASP A 459 -16.37 23.38 -26.38
CA ASP A 459 -16.40 23.75 -27.80
C ASP A 459 -15.01 23.78 -28.47
N GLY A 460 -13.94 23.39 -27.75
CA GLY A 460 -12.57 23.38 -28.25
C GLY A 460 -11.66 24.34 -27.48
N LYS A 461 -10.85 25.15 -28.18
CA LYS A 461 -9.81 25.98 -27.57
C LYS A 461 -10.39 27.01 -26.58
N ILE A 462 -9.80 27.13 -25.39
CA ILE A 462 -10.13 28.17 -24.42
C ILE A 462 -9.63 29.55 -24.89
N ASP A 463 -10.39 30.63 -24.59
CA ASP A 463 -9.96 32.01 -24.83
C ASP A 463 -8.81 32.34 -23.88
N SER A 464 -7.70 32.91 -24.40
CA SER A 464 -6.51 33.21 -23.60
C SER A 464 -6.79 34.16 -22.43
N LYS A 465 -7.87 34.95 -22.46
CA LYS A 465 -8.30 35.78 -21.33
C LYS A 465 -8.79 35.00 -20.11
N ARG A 466 -8.93 33.67 -20.23
CA ARG A 466 -9.31 32.74 -19.15
C ARG A 466 -8.13 31.87 -18.70
N VAL A 467 -6.92 32.15 -19.20
CA VAL A 467 -5.73 31.32 -18.99
C VAL A 467 -4.69 32.10 -18.17
N PRO A 468 -4.63 31.90 -16.84
CA PRO A 468 -3.57 32.51 -16.02
C PRO A 468 -2.18 31.92 -16.30
N VAL A 469 -2.10 30.62 -16.64
CA VAL A 469 -0.84 29.91 -16.84
C VAL A 469 -0.90 29.12 -18.14
N SER A 470 0.10 29.34 -18.98
CA SER A 470 0.35 28.50 -20.16
C SER A 470 1.69 27.78 -20.01
N ALA A 471 1.88 26.70 -20.74
CA ALA A 471 3.17 26.06 -20.89
C ALA A 471 4.17 27.04 -21.54
N SER A 472 5.47 26.77 -21.39
CA SER A 472 6.50 27.51 -22.10
C SER A 472 6.26 27.43 -23.61
N SER A 473 6.66 28.46 -24.35
CA SER A 473 6.54 28.51 -25.82
C SER A 473 7.33 27.41 -26.55
N THR A 474 8.22 26.70 -25.85
CA THR A 474 8.97 25.54 -26.33
C THR A 474 8.22 24.22 -26.18
N ALA A 475 7.14 24.20 -25.38
CA ALA A 475 6.37 23.00 -25.12
C ALA A 475 5.60 22.54 -26.36
N THR A 476 5.38 21.23 -26.43
CA THR A 476 4.65 20.59 -27.52
C THR A 476 3.58 19.65 -26.96
N GLN A 477 2.48 19.48 -27.70
CA GLN A 477 1.45 18.50 -27.36
C GLN A 477 1.66 17.22 -28.15
N GLN A 478 1.50 16.08 -27.47
CA GLN A 478 1.49 14.76 -28.08
C GLN A 478 0.13 14.12 -27.86
N ASN A 479 -0.46 13.54 -28.92
CA ASN A 479 -1.75 12.82 -28.87
C ASN A 479 -2.95 13.64 -28.34
N ALA A 480 -2.88 14.96 -28.42
CA ALA A 480 -3.99 15.84 -28.02
C ALA A 480 -5.08 15.91 -29.09
N GLU A 481 -6.34 15.74 -28.68
CA GLU A 481 -7.51 15.92 -29.56
C GLU A 481 -7.66 17.40 -29.98
N VAL A 482 -7.44 18.32 -29.04
CA VAL A 482 -7.42 19.77 -29.28
C VAL A 482 -5.99 20.28 -29.18
N ALA A 483 -5.36 20.49 -30.33
CA ALA A 483 -4.01 21.04 -30.43
C ALA A 483 -4.01 22.58 -30.49
N TYR A 484 -3.20 23.21 -29.67
CA TYR A 484 -2.93 24.65 -29.68
C TYR A 484 -1.77 24.97 -30.64
N ASP A 485 -1.91 26.04 -31.42
CA ASP A 485 -0.88 26.48 -32.38
C ASP A 485 0.16 27.44 -31.74
N GLY A 486 -0.03 27.75 -30.46
CA GLY A 486 0.84 28.57 -29.61
C GLY A 486 0.87 27.98 -28.21
N ASP A 487 1.16 28.81 -27.21
CA ASP A 487 1.31 28.35 -25.82
C ASP A 487 0.08 27.54 -25.36
N VAL A 488 0.36 26.37 -24.79
CA VAL A 488 -0.67 25.41 -24.36
C VAL A 488 -1.23 25.86 -23.01
N PRO A 489 -2.55 26.08 -22.85
CA PRO A 489 -3.13 26.44 -21.56
C PRO A 489 -2.95 25.31 -20.55
N LEU A 490 -2.26 25.57 -19.43
CA LEU A 490 -2.10 24.61 -18.34
C LEU A 490 -3.10 24.85 -17.21
N VAL A 491 -3.60 26.08 -17.08
CA VAL A 491 -4.64 26.42 -16.11
C VAL A 491 -5.71 27.26 -16.79
N GLY A 492 -6.97 26.90 -16.61
CA GLY A 492 -8.13 27.64 -17.09
C GLY A 492 -9.03 28.07 -15.93
N ILE A 493 -9.58 29.29 -16.00
CA ILE A 493 -10.47 29.84 -14.96
C ILE A 493 -11.85 30.17 -15.54
N ASP A 494 -12.88 29.76 -14.83
CA ASP A 494 -14.25 30.25 -14.93
C ASP A 494 -14.68 30.95 -13.64
N GLN A 495 -14.39 32.25 -13.57
CA GLN A 495 -14.71 33.05 -12.39
C GLN A 495 -16.23 33.13 -12.12
N HIS A 496 -17.09 32.91 -13.12
CA HIS A 496 -18.53 32.96 -12.92
C HIS A 496 -19.03 31.70 -12.21
N ALA A 497 -18.48 30.54 -12.59
CA ALA A 497 -18.71 29.28 -11.92
C ALA A 497 -17.89 29.12 -10.62
N ARG A 498 -16.91 29.99 -10.36
CA ARG A 498 -15.90 29.83 -9.28
C ARG A 498 -15.12 28.52 -9.40
N VAL A 499 -14.90 28.08 -10.64
CA VAL A 499 -14.16 26.86 -10.96
C VAL A 499 -12.88 27.24 -11.67
N ALA A 500 -11.78 26.60 -11.30
CA ALA A 500 -10.60 26.50 -12.15
C ALA A 500 -10.32 25.03 -12.48
N MET A 501 -9.61 24.82 -13.57
CA MET A 501 -9.12 23.51 -13.97
C MET A 501 -7.64 23.64 -14.26
N THR A 502 -6.84 22.75 -13.68
CA THR A 502 -5.42 22.60 -13.97
C THR A 502 -5.23 21.37 -14.85
N GLY A 503 -4.21 21.41 -15.70
CA GLY A 503 -3.80 20.27 -16.50
C GLY A 503 -2.88 19.29 -15.77
N SER A 504 -2.70 19.44 -14.46
CA SER A 504 -1.71 18.73 -13.63
C SER A 504 -2.13 18.80 -12.15
N SER A 505 -1.70 17.84 -11.33
CA SER A 505 -1.95 17.77 -9.88
C SER A 505 -1.30 18.92 -9.10
N LEU A 506 -0.17 19.45 -9.60
CA LEU A 506 0.62 20.58 -9.05
C LEU A 506 1.25 20.39 -7.66
N VAL A 507 0.65 19.62 -6.76
CA VAL A 507 1.06 19.51 -5.34
C VAL A 507 1.24 18.07 -4.87
N ASP A 508 1.40 17.18 -5.85
CA ASP A 508 1.66 15.76 -5.67
C ASP A 508 3.02 15.55 -5.00
N GLU A 509 3.00 14.96 -3.82
CA GLU A 509 4.16 14.82 -2.96
C GLU A 509 5.18 13.81 -3.46
N GLN A 510 4.84 12.95 -4.42
CA GLN A 510 5.82 12.00 -4.96
C GLN A 510 7.06 12.75 -5.47
N PHE A 511 6.90 14.00 -5.95
CA PHE A 511 7.98 14.86 -6.41
C PHE A 511 8.83 15.51 -5.30
N GLU A 512 8.49 15.30 -4.04
CA GLU A 512 9.27 15.72 -2.87
C GLU A 512 10.24 14.63 -2.39
N GLY A 513 10.07 13.39 -2.86
CA GLY A 513 10.90 12.25 -2.49
C GLY A 513 12.33 12.31 -3.07
N GLU A 514 13.27 11.59 -2.45
CA GLU A 514 14.68 11.57 -2.85
C GLU A 514 14.92 11.04 -4.28
N GLU A 515 13.94 10.34 -4.85
CA GLU A 515 14.00 9.81 -6.22
C GLU A 515 13.77 10.88 -7.29
N TYR A 516 13.25 12.05 -6.90
CA TYR A 516 12.92 13.15 -7.80
C TYR A 516 13.80 14.39 -7.58
N PRO A 517 13.94 15.25 -8.60
CA PRO A 517 14.67 16.50 -8.45
C PRO A 517 14.02 17.43 -7.43
N ASP A 518 14.83 18.18 -6.68
CA ASP A 518 14.35 19.17 -5.70
C ASP A 518 13.39 20.20 -6.34
N VAL A 519 12.13 20.16 -5.91
CA VAL A 519 11.05 21.06 -6.35
C VAL A 519 10.82 22.25 -5.41
N SER A 520 11.58 22.39 -4.32
CA SER A 520 11.38 23.43 -3.30
C SER A 520 11.53 24.87 -3.82
N GLY A 521 12.16 25.05 -4.98
CA GLY A 521 12.32 26.34 -5.67
C GLY A 521 11.12 26.78 -6.52
N TYR A 522 10.10 25.92 -6.72
CA TYR A 522 8.95 26.24 -7.55
C TYR A 522 7.78 26.77 -6.73
N GLY A 523 7.00 27.70 -7.32
CA GLY A 523 5.93 28.41 -6.62
C GLY A 523 4.56 27.72 -6.66
N ASN A 524 4.52 26.39 -6.85
CA ASN A 524 3.29 25.61 -7.01
C ASN A 524 2.30 25.85 -5.87
N TYR A 525 2.77 25.80 -4.63
CA TYR A 525 1.92 25.94 -3.43
C TYR A 525 1.32 27.34 -3.30
N ALA A 526 2.13 28.39 -3.45
CA ALA A 526 1.66 29.78 -3.41
C ALA A 526 0.69 30.10 -4.56
N PHE A 527 0.95 29.56 -5.75
CA PHE A 527 0.05 29.70 -6.89
C PHE A 527 -1.30 29.03 -6.66
N LEU A 528 -1.32 27.75 -6.25
CA LEU A 528 -2.56 27.02 -6.02
C LEU A 528 -3.40 27.69 -4.92
N THR A 529 -2.76 28.11 -3.84
CA THR A 529 -3.43 28.79 -2.71
C THR A 529 -4.02 30.14 -3.11
N SER A 530 -3.28 30.92 -3.91
CA SER A 530 -3.78 32.18 -4.49
C SER A 530 -4.93 31.97 -5.49
N LEU A 531 -4.91 30.84 -6.20
CA LEU A 531 -5.98 30.43 -7.11
C LEU A 531 -7.25 30.08 -6.34
N LEU A 532 -7.13 29.29 -5.27
CA LEU A 532 -8.24 28.95 -4.37
C LEU A 532 -8.86 30.22 -3.75
N ASP A 533 -8.04 31.14 -3.24
CA ASP A 533 -8.50 32.43 -2.71
C ASP A 533 -9.19 33.31 -3.75
N ARG A 534 -8.78 33.22 -5.03
CA ARG A 534 -9.48 33.92 -6.12
C ARG A 534 -10.94 33.56 -6.23
N LEU A 535 -11.17 32.25 -6.14
CA LEU A 535 -12.43 31.63 -6.49
C LEU A 535 -13.39 31.73 -5.31
N SER A 536 -12.84 31.76 -4.09
CA SER A 536 -13.60 31.79 -2.86
C SER A 536 -13.97 33.20 -2.37
N ASP A 537 -15.19 33.30 -1.84
CA ASP A 537 -15.68 34.39 -0.99
C ASP A 537 -15.75 33.99 0.49
N ARG A 538 -15.34 32.76 0.82
CA ARG A 538 -15.41 32.15 2.14
C ARG A 538 -14.04 32.17 2.84
N ASP A 539 -14.11 32.16 4.16
CA ASP A 539 -13.01 31.80 5.05
C ASP A 539 -13.21 30.32 5.46
N GLY A 540 -12.18 29.65 5.97
CA GLY A 540 -12.22 28.23 6.34
C GLY A 540 -11.05 27.44 5.75
N ASP A 541 -11.16 26.12 5.81
CA ASP A 541 -10.08 25.19 5.45
C ASP A 541 -10.04 24.97 3.92
N VAL A 542 -8.88 24.60 3.39
CA VAL A 542 -8.80 24.02 2.05
C VAL A 542 -9.18 22.55 2.16
N LEU A 543 -10.21 22.12 1.45
CA LEU A 543 -10.64 20.73 1.45
C LEU A 543 -10.11 20.02 0.20
N ILE A 544 -9.86 18.72 0.31
CA ILE A 544 -9.61 17.83 -0.82
C ILE A 544 -10.59 16.65 -0.80
N ASP A 545 -11.08 16.26 -1.97
CA ASP A 545 -11.91 15.06 -2.12
C ASP A 545 -11.04 13.80 -2.10
N GLY A 546 -11.38 12.86 -1.21
CA GLY A 546 -10.77 11.52 -1.13
C GLY A 546 -11.77 10.36 -1.27
N GLY A 547 -13.05 10.66 -1.39
CA GLY A 547 -14.13 9.66 -1.38
C GLY A 547 -14.39 8.98 -2.73
N HIS A 548 -13.61 9.28 -3.76
CA HIS A 548 -13.84 8.81 -5.12
C HIS A 548 -12.64 8.03 -5.70
N GLY A 549 -11.90 7.35 -4.83
CA GLY A 549 -10.82 6.43 -5.17
C GLY A 549 -9.47 7.11 -5.43
N GLN A 550 -9.25 8.33 -4.92
CA GLN A 550 -8.00 9.08 -5.13
C GLN A 550 -6.78 8.43 -4.47
N PHE A 551 -6.97 7.84 -3.30
CA PHE A 551 -5.90 7.22 -2.53
C PHE A 551 -5.25 6.07 -3.33
N ALA A 552 -3.92 6.09 -3.44
CA ALA A 552 -3.11 5.14 -4.23
C ALA A 552 -3.42 5.10 -5.75
N ALA A 553 -4.17 6.06 -6.30
CA ALA A 553 -4.47 6.09 -7.73
C ALA A 553 -3.37 6.78 -8.56
N ASP A 554 -3.01 6.21 -9.72
CA ASP A 554 -2.01 6.81 -10.62
C ASP A 554 -2.45 8.21 -11.09
N ARG A 555 -1.66 9.23 -10.70
CA ARG A 555 -1.82 10.65 -11.08
C ARG A 555 -3.14 11.28 -10.62
N SER A 556 -3.74 10.70 -9.58
CA SER A 556 -4.70 11.37 -8.72
C SER A 556 -4.08 11.55 -7.35
N ILE A 557 -4.57 12.50 -6.56
CA ILE A 557 -4.01 12.77 -5.24
C ILE A 557 -5.12 12.94 -4.21
N GLY A 558 -4.98 12.30 -3.05
CA GLY A 558 -5.72 12.56 -1.82
C GLY A 558 -4.93 13.46 -0.87
N ALA A 559 -5.34 13.52 0.41
CA ALA A 559 -4.59 14.27 1.41
C ALA A 559 -3.26 13.62 1.80
N GLU A 560 -3.20 12.28 1.87
CA GLU A 560 -1.95 11.54 2.09
C GLU A 560 -0.92 11.85 0.99
N ASP A 561 -1.33 12.12 -0.25
CA ASP A 561 -0.42 12.46 -1.36
C ASP A 561 -0.04 13.97 -1.40
N ALA A 562 -0.32 14.72 -0.34
CA ALA A 562 -0.17 16.18 -0.30
C ALA A 562 0.30 16.71 1.07
N ALA A 563 1.02 15.90 1.87
CA ALA A 563 1.45 16.28 3.22
C ALA A 563 2.34 17.53 3.25
N TYR A 564 3.17 17.72 2.22
CA TYR A 564 4.00 18.93 2.09
C TYR A 564 3.18 20.19 1.76
N TYR A 565 2.05 20.03 1.07
CA TYR A 565 1.12 21.13 0.82
C TYR A 565 0.31 21.48 2.07
N LEU A 566 -0.06 20.48 2.88
CA LEU A 566 -0.60 20.69 4.23
C LEU A 566 0.35 21.57 5.05
N ARG A 567 1.64 21.23 5.13
CA ARG A 567 2.64 22.04 5.87
C ARG A 567 2.79 23.45 5.32
N TYR A 568 2.68 23.63 4.02
CA TYR A 568 2.65 24.96 3.43
C TYR A 568 1.43 25.77 3.91
N LEU A 569 0.24 25.14 3.92
CA LEU A 569 -1.02 25.78 4.29
C LEU A 569 -1.02 26.21 5.77
N GLU A 570 -0.50 25.38 6.68
CA GLU A 570 -0.32 25.77 8.08
C GLU A 570 0.52 27.04 8.22
N GLY A 571 1.65 27.10 7.51
CA GLY A 571 2.55 28.25 7.54
C GLY A 571 1.97 29.54 6.96
N VAL A 572 0.78 29.49 6.35
CA VAL A 572 0.00 30.65 5.88
C VAL A 572 -1.38 30.75 6.56
N ASP A 573 -1.51 30.17 7.76
CA ASP A 573 -2.69 30.19 8.62
C ASP A 573 -3.95 29.57 7.95
N LEU A 574 -3.79 28.48 7.20
CA LEU A 574 -4.88 27.71 6.57
C LEU A 574 -4.83 26.22 6.98
N GLY A 575 -6.00 25.64 7.27
CA GLY A 575 -6.14 24.18 7.44
C GLY A 575 -6.25 23.46 6.10
N PHE A 576 -5.92 22.16 6.11
CA PHE A 576 -6.06 21.26 4.97
C PHE A 576 -6.68 19.95 5.44
N GLU A 577 -7.80 19.53 4.85
CA GLU A 577 -8.54 18.37 5.33
C GLU A 577 -9.13 17.57 4.16
N GLN A 578 -9.08 16.25 4.24
CA GLN A 578 -9.82 15.38 3.33
C GLN A 578 -11.31 15.30 3.71
N VAL A 579 -12.17 15.18 2.70
CA VAL A 579 -13.60 14.89 2.87
C VAL A 579 -14.00 13.78 1.90
N ASN A 580 -14.63 12.73 2.43
CA ASN A 580 -15.13 11.61 1.63
C ASN A 580 -16.64 11.73 1.38
N ASP A 581 -17.42 12.26 2.34
CA ASP A 581 -18.86 12.53 2.15
C ASP A 581 -19.10 14.00 1.84
N LEU A 582 -19.13 14.33 0.54
CA LEU A 582 -19.42 15.69 0.07
C LEU A 582 -20.87 16.13 0.29
N THR A 583 -21.76 15.25 0.76
CA THR A 583 -23.12 15.60 1.19
C THR A 583 -23.20 15.92 2.69
N GLY A 584 -22.12 15.64 3.43
CA GLY A 584 -21.97 15.85 4.85
C GLY A 584 -21.72 17.31 5.24
N ASP A 585 -21.62 17.54 6.56
CA ASP A 585 -21.39 18.85 7.17
C ASP A 585 -19.92 19.29 7.17
N LEU A 586 -18.97 18.40 6.83
CA LEU A 586 -17.56 18.78 6.72
C LEU A 586 -17.30 19.73 5.53
N LEU A 587 -18.08 19.60 4.45
CA LEU A 587 -17.99 20.53 3.31
C LEU A 587 -18.24 21.99 3.73
N ASP A 588 -19.05 22.24 4.77
CA ASP A 588 -19.32 23.59 5.28
C ASP A 588 -18.09 24.26 5.91
N ARG A 589 -17.09 23.49 6.35
CA ARG A 589 -15.82 24.03 6.87
C ARG A 589 -14.97 24.67 5.78
N GLY A 590 -15.17 24.23 4.55
CA GLY A 590 -14.32 24.60 3.43
C GLY A 590 -14.47 26.06 3.02
N ARG A 591 -13.32 26.68 2.72
CA ARG A 591 -13.26 27.85 1.86
C ARG A 591 -13.27 27.48 0.39
N ALA A 592 -12.60 26.37 0.06
CA ALA A 592 -12.45 25.88 -1.29
C ALA A 592 -12.24 24.35 -1.27
N LEU A 593 -12.54 23.71 -2.40
CA LEU A 593 -12.44 22.27 -2.58
C LEU A 593 -11.51 21.95 -3.76
N LEU A 594 -10.52 21.10 -3.52
CA LEU A 594 -9.70 20.44 -4.53
C LEU A 594 -10.37 19.12 -4.91
N ILE A 595 -10.49 18.88 -6.21
CA ILE A 595 -10.94 17.59 -6.75
C ILE A 595 -9.91 17.17 -7.79
N SER A 596 -9.05 16.22 -7.44
CA SER A 596 -8.18 15.53 -8.37
C SER A 596 -8.98 14.57 -9.25
N ALA A 597 -8.38 14.10 -10.34
CA ALA A 597 -9.09 13.31 -11.35
C ALA A 597 -9.61 12.00 -10.73
N PRO A 598 -10.92 11.84 -10.51
CA PRO A 598 -11.42 10.79 -9.62
C PRO A 598 -11.60 9.47 -10.39
N PRO A 599 -11.03 8.35 -9.92
CA PRO A 599 -11.30 7.03 -10.48
C PRO A 599 -12.79 6.66 -10.50
N GLU A 600 -13.53 7.11 -9.49
CA GLU A 600 -14.96 6.88 -9.37
C GLU A 600 -15.80 8.11 -9.75
N SER A 601 -17.06 7.86 -10.13
CA SER A 601 -17.97 8.92 -10.57
C SER A 601 -18.77 9.48 -9.40
N PHE A 602 -18.86 10.81 -9.34
CA PHE A 602 -19.72 11.50 -8.40
C PHE A 602 -21.20 11.23 -8.69
N THR A 603 -22.01 11.09 -7.64
CA THR A 603 -23.46 11.02 -7.71
C THR A 603 -24.09 12.39 -8.00
N ASP A 604 -25.35 12.38 -8.47
CA ASP A 604 -26.12 13.61 -8.66
C ASP A 604 -26.31 14.42 -7.37
N GLU A 605 -26.33 13.75 -6.21
CA GLU A 605 -26.50 14.36 -4.89
C GLU A 605 -25.22 15.10 -4.47
N GLU A 606 -24.05 14.48 -4.63
CA GLU A 606 -22.75 15.13 -4.38
C GLU A 606 -22.51 16.31 -5.31
N ILE A 607 -22.77 16.15 -6.62
CA ILE A 607 -22.71 17.28 -7.56
C ILE A 607 -23.64 18.42 -7.13
N THR A 608 -24.81 18.11 -6.58
CA THR A 608 -25.71 19.13 -6.04
C THR A 608 -25.12 19.82 -4.82
N ALA A 609 -24.53 19.07 -3.89
CA ALA A 609 -23.89 19.62 -2.70
C ALA A 609 -22.70 20.54 -3.05
N VAL A 610 -21.82 20.13 -3.97
CA VAL A 610 -20.70 20.97 -4.43
C VAL A 610 -21.20 22.23 -5.14
N ARG A 611 -22.32 22.17 -5.89
CA ARG A 611 -22.95 23.37 -6.47
C ARG A 611 -23.49 24.32 -5.40
N GLU A 612 -24.08 23.80 -4.34
CA GLU A 612 -24.57 24.61 -3.21
C GLU A 612 -23.40 25.27 -2.47
N PHE A 613 -22.32 24.53 -2.21
CA PHE A 613 -21.06 25.06 -1.68
C PHE A 613 -20.51 26.22 -2.51
N VAL A 614 -20.44 26.06 -3.83
CA VAL A 614 -20.04 27.11 -4.77
C VAL A 614 -21.00 28.31 -4.74
N ALA A 615 -22.31 28.06 -4.68
CA ALA A 615 -23.32 29.11 -4.61
C ALA A 615 -23.22 29.93 -3.32
N ASP A 616 -22.80 29.30 -2.23
CA ASP A 616 -22.53 29.91 -0.92
C ASP A 616 -21.12 30.52 -0.82
N GLY A 617 -20.43 30.64 -1.96
CA GLY A 617 -19.19 31.38 -2.10
C GLY A 617 -17.93 30.53 -2.10
N GLY A 618 -18.02 29.21 -2.04
CA GLY A 618 -16.87 28.30 -2.16
C GLY A 618 -16.22 28.36 -3.54
N GLY A 619 -14.91 28.11 -3.59
CA GLY A 619 -14.16 27.91 -4.83
C GLY A 619 -13.90 26.42 -5.08
N VAL A 620 -13.84 26.00 -6.34
CA VAL A 620 -13.44 24.63 -6.70
C VAL A 620 -12.27 24.66 -7.68
N VAL A 621 -11.24 23.88 -7.43
CA VAL A 621 -10.15 23.65 -8.39
C VAL A 621 -10.14 22.17 -8.75
N LEU A 622 -10.34 21.90 -10.05
CA LEU A 622 -10.27 20.57 -10.63
C LEU A 622 -8.82 20.29 -11.04
N LEU A 623 -8.16 19.36 -10.35
CA LEU A 623 -6.78 18.98 -10.60
C LEU A 623 -6.73 17.86 -11.64
N GLY A 624 -6.14 18.16 -12.80
CA GLY A 624 -6.06 17.22 -13.92
C GLY A 624 -4.70 16.56 -14.09
N GLY A 625 -4.48 15.95 -15.25
CA GLY A 625 -3.24 15.27 -15.61
C GLY A 625 -3.45 14.34 -16.81
N ASP A 626 -2.39 13.65 -17.24
CA ASP A 626 -2.45 12.60 -18.26
C ASP A 626 -2.99 11.32 -17.63
N VAL A 627 -4.30 11.31 -17.37
CA VAL A 627 -5.04 10.22 -16.73
C VAL A 627 -5.83 9.40 -17.76
N PRO A 628 -6.27 8.16 -17.40
CA PRO A 628 -7.11 7.34 -18.27
C PRO A 628 -8.39 8.06 -18.71
N ALA A 629 -8.97 7.62 -19.83
CA ALA A 629 -10.09 8.32 -20.46
C ALA A 629 -11.35 8.33 -19.59
N GLU A 630 -11.61 7.25 -18.85
CA GLU A 630 -12.69 7.13 -17.86
C GLU A 630 -12.52 8.09 -16.68
N VAL A 631 -11.34 8.15 -16.07
CA VAL A 631 -11.01 9.06 -14.97
C VAL A 631 -11.16 10.52 -15.41
N ARG A 632 -10.66 10.85 -16.61
CA ARG A 632 -10.89 12.17 -17.23
C ARG A 632 -12.37 12.47 -17.42
N ALA A 633 -13.18 11.48 -17.83
CA ALA A 633 -14.61 11.68 -18.04
C ALA A 633 -15.35 11.97 -16.73
N ASN A 634 -14.93 11.37 -15.62
CA ASN A 634 -15.48 11.67 -14.30
C ASN A 634 -15.18 13.12 -13.89
N LEU A 635 -13.92 13.58 -14.05
CA LEU A 635 -13.56 14.98 -13.76
C LEU A 635 -14.31 15.97 -14.66
N ASP A 636 -14.45 15.66 -15.96
CA ASP A 636 -15.22 16.46 -16.91
C ASP A 636 -16.74 16.49 -16.56
N ALA A 637 -17.26 15.42 -15.94
CA ALA A 637 -18.64 15.37 -15.45
C ALA A 637 -18.86 16.27 -14.23
N VAL A 638 -17.89 16.36 -13.31
CA VAL A 638 -17.90 17.34 -12.21
C VAL A 638 -17.92 18.76 -12.78
N ALA A 639 -17.05 19.06 -13.74
CA ALA A 639 -17.00 20.36 -14.42
C ALA A 639 -18.36 20.72 -15.07
N GLU A 640 -19.01 19.77 -15.73
CA GLU A 640 -20.36 19.93 -16.28
C GLU A 640 -21.40 20.19 -15.20
N GLY A 641 -21.36 19.42 -14.12
CA GLY A 641 -22.21 19.56 -12.94
C GLY A 641 -22.14 20.97 -12.36
N LEU A 642 -20.94 21.54 -12.26
CA LEU A 642 -20.71 22.91 -11.78
C LEU A 642 -21.05 24.00 -12.82
N ALA A 643 -21.60 23.61 -13.98
CA ALA A 643 -21.97 24.50 -15.08
C ALA A 643 -20.81 25.35 -15.62
N THR A 644 -19.59 24.81 -15.60
CA THR A 644 -18.47 25.37 -16.36
C THR A 644 -18.27 24.64 -17.68
N ASP A 645 -17.80 25.37 -18.69
CA ASP A 645 -17.40 24.82 -19.98
C ASP A 645 -15.96 24.31 -19.99
N LEU A 646 -15.19 24.49 -18.90
CA LEU A 646 -13.82 23.97 -18.78
C LEU A 646 -13.81 22.44 -18.91
N ARG A 647 -12.85 21.91 -19.66
CA ARG A 647 -12.66 20.47 -19.87
C ARG A 647 -11.19 20.12 -19.92
N LEU A 648 -10.85 18.94 -19.40
CA LEU A 648 -9.49 18.44 -19.41
C LEU A 648 -9.14 17.96 -20.82
N GLY A 649 -7.90 18.24 -21.24
CA GLY A 649 -7.39 17.78 -22.52
C GLY A 649 -7.12 16.28 -22.56
N SER A 650 -6.70 15.82 -23.73
CA SER A 650 -6.12 14.49 -23.90
C SER A 650 -4.67 14.57 -24.33
N GLY A 651 -3.98 13.45 -24.27
CA GLY A 651 -2.57 13.37 -24.59
C GLY A 651 -1.73 14.04 -23.51
N ARG A 652 -0.55 14.52 -23.86
CA ARG A 652 0.41 15.10 -22.92
C ARG A 652 1.06 16.37 -23.47
N VAL A 653 1.43 17.26 -22.57
CA VAL A 653 2.30 18.41 -22.82
C VAL A 653 3.70 18.02 -22.40
N VAL A 654 4.65 18.11 -23.34
CA VAL A 654 6.05 17.84 -23.07
C VAL A 654 6.92 19.02 -23.48
N ASP A 655 8.02 19.24 -22.80
CA ASP A 655 8.97 20.29 -23.14
C ASP A 655 10.40 19.81 -22.93
N GLU A 656 11.20 19.74 -24.00
CA GLU A 656 12.60 19.31 -23.94
C GLU A 656 13.55 20.41 -23.42
N SER A 657 13.07 21.65 -23.31
CA SER A 657 13.88 22.83 -22.98
C SER A 657 13.52 23.45 -21.62
N SER A 658 12.25 23.43 -21.24
CA SER A 658 11.74 23.97 -19.97
C SER A 658 11.05 22.85 -19.21
N ASN A 659 11.83 22.08 -18.47
CA ASN A 659 11.39 20.92 -17.72
C ASN A 659 12.15 20.78 -16.40
N LEU A 660 11.65 19.90 -15.53
CA LEU A 660 12.28 19.54 -14.27
C LEU A 660 13.43 18.56 -14.55
N ASP A 661 14.66 19.00 -14.33
CA ASP A 661 15.91 18.21 -14.43
C ASP A 661 16.08 17.30 -15.67
N GLY A 662 15.62 17.76 -16.83
CA GLY A 662 15.71 17.00 -18.09
C GLY A 662 14.51 16.09 -18.38
N GLU A 663 13.55 15.98 -17.46
CA GLU A 663 12.36 15.15 -17.62
C GLU A 663 11.28 15.87 -18.44
N ALA A 664 11.30 15.67 -19.76
CA ALA A 664 10.43 16.40 -20.68
C ALA A 664 8.92 16.25 -20.39
N ASN A 665 8.50 15.21 -19.66
CA ASN A 665 7.11 14.99 -19.25
C ASN A 665 6.68 15.78 -18.00
N VAL A 666 7.62 16.50 -17.36
CA VAL A 666 7.37 17.40 -16.23
C VAL A 666 7.78 18.83 -16.67
N PRO A 667 7.00 19.45 -17.57
CA PRO A 667 7.29 20.80 -18.05
C PRO A 667 7.28 21.81 -16.90
N THR A 668 8.17 22.80 -17.00
CA THR A 668 8.23 23.95 -16.09
C THR A 668 7.88 25.22 -16.86
N THR A 669 7.22 26.18 -16.22
CA THR A 669 6.82 27.42 -16.89
C THR A 669 6.76 28.62 -15.95
N GLY A 670 7.27 29.75 -16.43
CA GLY A 670 7.01 31.10 -15.91
C GLY A 670 6.09 31.92 -16.83
N ASN A 671 5.39 31.27 -17.77
CA ASN A 671 4.52 31.93 -18.75
C ASN A 671 3.16 32.28 -18.14
N PHE A 672 3.17 33.39 -17.41
CA PHE A 672 2.09 33.86 -16.54
C PHE A 672 1.39 35.09 -17.09
N ASP A 673 0.07 35.18 -16.87
CA ASP A 673 -0.70 36.40 -17.12
C ASP A 673 -0.87 37.21 -15.82
N ASP A 674 0.01 38.20 -15.63
CA ASP A 674 0.02 39.12 -14.48
C ASP A 674 -1.30 39.86 -14.25
N TRP A 675 -2.22 39.90 -15.23
CA TRP A 675 -3.55 40.45 -15.02
C TRP A 675 -4.29 39.73 -13.88
N TYR A 676 -4.04 38.43 -13.70
CA TYR A 676 -4.62 37.66 -12.61
C TYR A 676 -4.05 38.06 -11.26
N ARG A 677 -2.74 38.32 -11.16
CA ARG A 677 -1.99 38.57 -9.90
C ARG A 677 -2.01 37.36 -8.95
N LEU A 678 -1.71 36.18 -9.51
CA LEU A 678 -1.64 34.90 -8.80
C LEU A 678 -0.21 34.52 -8.40
N PHE A 679 0.77 35.39 -8.70
CA PHE A 679 2.18 35.02 -8.78
C PHE A 679 3.08 35.74 -7.78
N ASP A 680 2.48 36.41 -6.79
CA ASP A 680 3.18 36.86 -5.58
C ASP A 680 3.11 35.75 -4.52
N GLY A 681 3.84 35.89 -3.41
CA GLY A 681 3.56 35.09 -2.21
C GLY A 681 2.13 35.33 -1.73
N TYR A 682 1.45 34.30 -1.24
CA TYR A 682 0.02 34.33 -0.92
C TYR A 682 -0.36 35.49 0.04
N ASP A 683 0.46 35.74 1.06
CA ASP A 683 0.25 36.81 2.06
C ASP A 683 1.00 38.10 1.78
N ALA A 684 1.59 38.25 0.59
CA ALA A 684 2.28 39.47 0.22
C ALA A 684 1.32 40.67 0.28
N ASP A 685 1.78 41.75 0.92
CA ASP A 685 1.01 42.95 1.27
C ASP A 685 0.71 43.85 0.04
N THR A 686 0.15 43.29 -1.05
CA THR A 686 -0.11 43.99 -2.31
C THR A 686 -1.27 43.39 -3.15
N ASN A 687 -2.43 44.04 -3.12
CA ASN A 687 -3.38 44.20 -4.25
C ASN A 687 -4.11 43.01 -4.91
N TYR A 688 -3.93 41.73 -4.57
CA TYR A 688 -4.75 40.65 -5.16
C TYR A 688 -6.16 40.56 -4.56
N LYS A 689 -6.31 40.79 -3.26
CA LYS A 689 -7.61 40.86 -2.52
C LYS A 689 -8.50 42.06 -2.94
N GLY A 690 -8.21 42.70 -4.08
CA GLY A 690 -8.98 43.77 -4.72
C GLY A 690 -10.20 43.26 -5.51
N PRO A 691 -11.03 44.15 -6.10
CA PRO A 691 -12.31 43.75 -6.68
C PRO A 691 -12.18 42.70 -7.80
N ARG A 692 -12.81 41.53 -7.56
CA ARG A 692 -12.87 40.25 -8.32
C ARG A 692 -13.42 40.33 -9.78
N ALA A 693 -13.26 41.45 -10.48
CA ALA A 693 -13.87 41.66 -11.80
C ALA A 693 -13.00 41.07 -12.93
N GLY A 694 -13.23 39.81 -13.30
CA GLY A 694 -12.65 39.17 -14.49
C GLY A 694 -13.48 39.28 -15.77
N PRO A 695 -12.88 39.05 -16.96
CA PRO A 695 -13.56 39.20 -18.24
C PRO A 695 -14.51 38.02 -18.51
N GLY A 696 -15.76 38.13 -18.05
CA GLY A 696 -16.82 37.19 -18.40
C GLY A 696 -17.46 37.47 -19.77
N VAL A 697 -17.86 36.41 -20.48
CA VAL A 697 -18.89 36.41 -21.56
C VAL A 697 -19.66 35.06 -21.49
N PRO A 698 -20.92 34.93 -22.00
CA PRO A 698 -22.06 34.50 -21.18
C PRO A 698 -22.83 33.25 -21.66
N GLY A 699 -23.48 32.55 -20.71
CA GLY A 699 -24.63 31.64 -20.91
C GLY A 699 -24.85 30.78 -19.65
N GLU A 700 -26.00 30.68 -18.99
CA GLU A 700 -27.37 31.08 -19.28
C GLU A 700 -27.91 32.08 -18.25
N SER A 701 -28.60 33.12 -18.73
CA SER A 701 -29.44 33.96 -17.89
C SER A 701 -30.68 33.18 -17.41
N GLY A 702 -30.59 32.56 -16.23
CA GLY A 702 -31.65 31.76 -15.62
C GLY A 702 -31.89 32.03 -14.13
N LYS A 703 -32.22 33.28 -13.77
CA LYS A 703 -32.71 33.69 -12.42
C LYS A 703 -31.80 33.36 -11.22
N GLY A 704 -30.87 34.26 -10.91
CA GLY A 704 -30.34 34.37 -9.53
C GLY A 704 -31.43 34.76 -8.52
N PRO A 705 -31.31 34.34 -7.24
CA PRO A 705 -32.31 34.62 -6.22
C PRO A 705 -32.38 36.13 -5.91
N GLY A 706 -33.60 36.63 -5.82
CA GLY A 706 -33.89 38.06 -5.67
C GLY A 706 -33.31 38.63 -4.38
N LYS A 707 -32.58 39.74 -4.50
CA LYS A 707 -32.13 40.56 -3.37
C LYS A 707 -33.29 40.85 -2.41
N GLY A 708 -33.20 40.28 -1.21
CA GLY A 708 -34.04 40.62 -0.07
C GLY A 708 -33.92 42.12 0.22
N LYS A 709 -35.05 42.82 0.25
CA LYS A 709 -35.11 44.22 0.69
C LYS A 709 -34.88 44.27 2.20
N GLY A 710 -33.66 44.63 2.61
CA GLY A 710 -33.35 45.03 3.97
C GLY A 710 -34.13 46.30 4.34
N ASN A 711 -35.08 46.15 5.27
CA ASN A 711 -35.84 47.23 5.87
C ASN A 711 -35.11 47.69 7.14
N GLY A 712 -34.19 48.65 7.02
CA GLY A 712 -33.40 49.18 8.14
C GLY A 712 -33.88 50.56 8.58
N ASN A 713 -34.68 50.60 9.64
CA ASN A 713 -35.22 51.79 10.26
C ASN A 713 -34.14 52.57 11.05
N GLY A 714 -34.08 53.89 10.79
CA GLY A 714 -33.41 55.00 11.48
C GLY A 714 -32.66 54.82 12.82
N ARG A 715 -31.58 55.61 12.96
CA ARG A 715 -31.43 56.63 14.02
C ARG A 715 -30.27 57.58 13.70
N GLY A 716 -30.61 58.86 13.56
CA GLY A 716 -29.63 59.94 13.46
C GLY A 716 -29.24 60.50 14.83
N LYS A 717 -27.97 60.93 14.93
CA LYS A 717 -27.41 62.03 15.74
C LYS A 717 -26.13 62.43 14.98
N GLY A 718 -25.72 63.66 14.76
CA GLY A 718 -26.01 64.93 15.42
C GLY A 718 -24.70 65.71 15.40
N LYS A 719 -24.68 66.83 14.68
CA LYS A 719 -23.58 67.77 14.40
C LYS A 719 -22.64 68.10 15.57
N GLY A 720 -21.39 68.39 15.23
CA GLY A 720 -20.48 69.26 16.00
C GLY A 720 -19.35 69.80 15.12
N HIS A 721 -19.39 71.09 14.80
CA HIS A 721 -18.27 71.87 14.24
C HIS A 721 -17.59 72.66 15.36
N GLY A 722 -16.28 72.81 15.27
CA GLY A 722 -15.38 73.75 15.96
C GLY A 722 -13.94 73.29 15.70
N ASP A 723 -13.00 74.04 15.14
CA ASP A 723 -12.90 75.47 14.80
C ASP A 723 -12.34 75.68 13.38
#